data_AF-A0A1V6TIV6-F1
#
_entry.id   AF-A0A1V6TIV6-F1
#
_cell.length_a   1.000
_cell.length_b   1.000
_cell.length_c   1.000
_cell.angle_alpha   90.00
_cell.angle_beta   90.00
_cell.angle_gamma   90.00
#
_symmetry.space_group_name_H-M   'P 1'
#
loop_
_entity.id
_entity.type
_entity.pdbx_description
1 polymer ?
#
loop_
_entity_poly.entity_id
_entity_poly.type
_entity_poly.pdbx_seq_one_letter_code
_entity_poly.pdbx_strand_id
1 'polypeptide(L)'
;MAPLEGLSDAHAILLATRLCANGQIDALPALQAQYSHCFPLERLLRIVLTFLPESTKPSEYTSVLQDLANGKKTNSTTAQIDISAVQDLSESDARQRVRKLRLRPLRREDEEEEVTASDPLTQFIIHRAYLIDSETALQPLILSLLLPFYEHNTVIRTWLVSSLLPALRLNYEYYRNREEALSLDTLDLMDDQTAVNILLSITSNEKNDMDLINNLRGLVGPWLYGGNRSKRRRLNDTARQNTISFVQGMTKPKTSEFSGWEYVNEWLLSRSFVEYDSVVKAFVNWNGPDDIDIGGYGDPEATLASNQAKELLERYGQSGLAVVYGHADSSKAALEGSFKVLARVAEMLKLEECSYLDTPESTLRNVEYDTELLSSSTRASLMQNSLLNHDNPLTQPSPSSISFLSALLLSLRILTGYGYDVPCRAVASLCLFSNEELQLVELKNVVDSTTKQTRSKQQWLLVRDQLLWLQDWQTEQSDNGWDEPSTHQGLFWRVPRDTVETEILKALLSAREYQLAVDIYTQSGSAPLNPTQVEEAVVEAIYSAYDNASNGNRTRGGMKKAYEILQAFQPHFPESKIFKHIGALIAATHALSFYSLTLQHGVPFQPVSIRVQHDPLSLLEKVLDQNAKSYTKLDDLLSIGRNFVGAGLHIRPASGDAADKTPSETLTGEDALVTAERRITSLAIASALTSNDFGTAYSYILTRLTPPSALPNTSPLFTNSTIPDDITWRAVYNAGRYRPSSPTTSTTLQSEITHLSQRMELLSLALTLTPTPDPLPEILGAWRRCDEEISSLRTREQQEEDLWDAKGDNTTLSSVPGGFGPTDSERDAFDTAQQRTARRARARAAMPHSHPHEAPMGLFEVARGAAMALHKNAFPLRRSGSGPGTGAGGGVGATAPLARDSGDFENGERPLSPGDEGRVRKRDMVSNMVTGGLASGIGWVLGAEPVNR
;
A
#
# COMPACT_ATOMS: atom_id res chain seq x y z
N MET A 1 65.00 -81.58 2.83
CA MET A 1 64.87 -81.46 1.36
C MET A 1 64.81 -82.85 0.76
N ALA A 2 63.60 -83.36 0.50
CA ALA A 2 63.34 -84.69 -0.02
C ALA A 2 62.44 -84.57 -1.27
N PRO A 3 62.50 -85.50 -2.24
CA PRO A 3 61.50 -85.56 -3.29
C PRO A 3 60.10 -85.74 -2.66
N LEU A 4 59.07 -85.13 -3.25
CA LEU A 4 57.67 -85.27 -2.83
C LEU A 4 57.14 -86.72 -2.97
N GLU A 5 57.93 -87.61 -3.57
CA GLU A 5 57.69 -89.04 -3.72
C GLU A 5 57.65 -89.75 -2.36
N GLY A 6 56.44 -90.07 -1.87
CA GLY A 6 56.21 -90.84 -0.65
C GLY A 6 55.19 -90.25 0.34
N LEU A 7 54.72 -89.01 0.12
CA LEU A 7 53.68 -88.43 0.97
C LEU A 7 52.29 -88.95 0.61
N SER A 8 51.51 -89.36 1.62
CA SER A 8 50.08 -89.68 1.45
C SER A 8 49.23 -88.41 1.27
N ASP A 9 48.02 -88.55 0.74
CA ASP A 9 47.04 -87.44 0.62
C ASP A 9 46.85 -86.61 1.90
N ALA A 10 46.80 -87.26 3.06
CA ALA A 10 46.66 -86.55 4.34
C ALA A 10 47.88 -85.67 4.69
N HIS A 11 49.09 -86.12 4.33
CA HIS A 11 50.31 -85.35 4.49
C HIS A 11 50.32 -84.15 3.54
N ALA A 12 49.90 -84.33 2.29
CA ALA A 12 49.80 -83.24 1.31
C ALA A 12 48.83 -82.14 1.78
N ILE A 13 47.64 -82.50 2.30
CA ILE A 13 46.67 -81.53 2.84
C ILE A 13 47.27 -80.73 4.01
N LEU A 14 47.94 -81.40 4.96
CA LEU A 14 48.58 -80.73 6.09
C LEU A 14 49.71 -79.80 5.65
N LEU A 15 50.49 -80.22 4.64
CA LEU A 15 51.53 -79.40 4.03
C LEU A 15 50.93 -78.12 3.45
N ALA A 16 49.85 -78.22 2.65
CA ALA A 16 49.15 -77.05 2.10
C ALA A 16 48.65 -76.10 3.20
N THR A 17 48.07 -76.62 4.28
CA THR A 17 47.62 -75.76 5.40
C THR A 17 48.78 -75.03 6.07
N ARG A 18 49.93 -75.68 6.24
CA ARG A 18 51.12 -75.08 6.85
C ARG A 18 51.75 -74.03 5.94
N LEU A 19 51.80 -74.29 4.63
CA LEU A 19 52.29 -73.35 3.63
C LEU A 19 51.44 -72.06 3.63
N CYS A 20 50.10 -72.19 3.64
CA CYS A 20 49.20 -71.05 3.76
C CYS A 20 49.39 -70.29 5.09
N ALA A 21 49.49 -71.01 6.22
CA ALA A 21 49.70 -70.39 7.54
C ALA A 21 51.02 -69.62 7.65
N ASN A 22 52.03 -70.00 6.88
CA ASN A 22 53.32 -69.33 6.83
C ASN A 22 53.41 -68.26 5.71
N GLY A 23 52.34 -68.03 4.94
CA GLY A 23 52.33 -67.10 3.79
C GLY A 23 53.08 -67.59 2.55
N GLN A 24 53.48 -68.86 2.47
CA GLN A 24 54.26 -69.44 1.36
C GLN A 24 53.34 -70.05 0.29
N ILE A 25 52.59 -69.19 -0.42
CA ILE A 25 51.47 -69.61 -1.28
C ILE A 25 51.95 -70.03 -2.68
N ASP A 26 53.10 -69.54 -3.15
CA ASP A 26 53.70 -69.86 -4.45
C ASP A 26 53.95 -71.35 -4.68
N ALA A 27 54.05 -72.13 -3.60
CA ALA A 27 54.25 -73.58 -3.65
C ALA A 27 52.95 -74.37 -3.94
N LEU A 28 51.76 -73.75 -3.83
CA LEU A 28 50.47 -74.43 -3.98
C LEU A 28 50.19 -74.95 -5.41
N PRO A 29 50.49 -74.22 -6.51
CA PRO A 29 50.29 -74.76 -7.86
C PRO A 29 51.13 -76.00 -8.14
N ALA A 30 52.39 -76.02 -7.66
CA ALA A 30 53.26 -77.18 -7.78
C ALA A 30 52.72 -78.38 -6.99
N LEU A 31 52.19 -78.14 -5.78
CA LEU A 31 51.57 -79.16 -4.95
C LEU A 31 50.27 -79.70 -5.57
N GLN A 32 49.44 -78.83 -6.18
CA GLN A 32 48.22 -79.20 -6.89
C GLN A 32 48.53 -80.06 -8.13
N ALA A 33 49.57 -79.71 -8.90
CA ALA A 33 49.97 -80.44 -10.09
C ALA A 33 50.36 -81.90 -9.77
N GLN A 34 50.99 -82.14 -8.62
CA GLN A 34 51.39 -83.48 -8.18
C GLN A 34 50.27 -84.26 -7.49
N TYR A 35 49.42 -83.59 -6.70
CA TYR A 35 48.33 -84.21 -5.93
C TYR A 35 46.94 -83.74 -6.39
N SER A 36 46.71 -83.72 -7.70
CA SER A 36 45.49 -83.16 -8.30
C SER A 36 44.18 -83.80 -7.80
N HIS A 37 44.16 -85.10 -7.53
CA HIS A 37 42.99 -85.82 -6.96
C HIS A 37 42.68 -85.38 -5.52
N CYS A 38 43.70 -84.95 -4.79
CA CYS A 38 43.60 -84.51 -3.40
C CYS A 38 43.27 -83.01 -3.28
N PHE A 39 43.44 -82.24 -4.35
CA PHE A 39 43.27 -80.79 -4.35
C PHE A 39 42.31 -80.29 -5.44
N PRO A 40 40.99 -80.59 -5.31
CA PRO A 40 40.00 -79.86 -6.09
C PRO A 40 40.07 -78.37 -5.73
N LEU A 41 39.82 -77.49 -6.71
CA LEU A 41 39.93 -76.04 -6.56
C LEU A 41 39.21 -75.54 -5.30
N GLU A 42 37.99 -76.01 -5.06
CA GLU A 42 37.20 -75.64 -3.88
C GLU A 42 37.95 -75.93 -2.56
N ARG A 43 38.60 -77.09 -2.44
CA ARG A 43 39.33 -77.46 -1.22
C ARG A 43 40.55 -76.58 -1.02
N LEU A 44 41.30 -76.27 -2.09
CA LEU A 44 42.45 -75.38 -2.03
C LEU A 44 42.02 -73.98 -1.61
N LEU A 45 40.97 -73.43 -2.24
CA LEU A 45 40.42 -72.12 -1.87
C LEU A 45 39.97 -72.09 -0.41
N ARG A 46 39.34 -73.16 0.10
CA ARG A 46 38.97 -73.25 1.52
C ARG A 46 40.18 -73.32 2.45
N ILE A 47 41.25 -74.00 2.05
CA ILE A 47 42.51 -74.04 2.80
C ILE A 47 43.13 -72.63 2.86
N VAL A 48 43.22 -71.94 1.72
CA VAL A 48 43.71 -70.56 1.65
C VAL A 48 42.83 -69.63 2.51
N LEU A 49 41.51 -69.72 2.38
CA LEU A 49 40.56 -68.88 3.11
C LEU A 49 40.66 -69.05 4.63
N THR A 50 41.00 -70.26 5.08
CA THR A 50 41.04 -70.60 6.51
C THR A 50 42.39 -70.27 7.15
N PHE A 51 43.49 -70.50 6.43
CA PHE A 51 44.83 -70.49 7.03
C PHE A 51 45.71 -69.34 6.58
N LEU A 52 45.40 -68.65 5.48
CA LEU A 52 46.19 -67.50 5.07
C LEU A 52 45.86 -66.28 5.94
N PRO A 53 46.82 -65.66 6.65
CA PRO A 53 46.54 -64.48 7.48
C PRO A 53 45.93 -63.34 6.67
N GLU A 54 44.91 -62.69 7.21
CA GLU A 54 44.14 -61.59 6.59
C GLU A 54 45.01 -60.35 6.32
N SER A 55 46.11 -60.18 7.05
CA SER A 55 47.11 -59.13 6.83
C SER A 55 48.04 -59.37 5.63
N THR A 56 47.97 -60.55 4.99
CA THR A 56 48.81 -60.87 3.82
C THR A 56 48.38 -60.01 2.63
N LYS A 57 49.34 -59.38 1.94
CA LYS A 57 49.04 -58.49 0.81
C LYS A 57 48.47 -59.29 -0.37
N PRO A 58 47.33 -58.89 -0.95
CA PRO A 58 46.73 -59.62 -2.07
C PRO A 58 47.63 -59.78 -3.29
N SER A 59 48.52 -58.83 -3.56
CA SER A 59 49.52 -58.94 -4.63
C SER A 59 50.43 -60.17 -4.53
N GLU A 60 50.60 -60.73 -3.34
CA GLU A 60 51.44 -61.91 -3.10
C GLU A 60 50.73 -63.23 -3.46
N TYR A 61 49.40 -63.22 -3.67
CA TYR A 61 48.64 -64.45 -3.87
C TYR A 61 47.59 -64.40 -4.98
N THR A 62 47.26 -63.24 -5.53
CA THR A 62 46.27 -63.12 -6.62
C THR A 62 46.72 -63.82 -7.90
N SER A 63 48.01 -63.76 -8.26
CA SER A 63 48.57 -64.52 -9.39
C SER A 63 48.47 -66.03 -9.18
N VAL A 64 48.75 -66.50 -7.96
CA VAL A 64 48.62 -67.91 -7.59
C VAL A 64 47.16 -68.36 -7.69
N LEU A 65 46.21 -67.55 -7.20
CA LEU A 65 44.78 -67.85 -7.33
C LEU A 65 44.33 -67.92 -8.79
N GLN A 66 44.83 -67.03 -9.66
CA GLN A 66 44.59 -67.10 -11.11
C GLN A 66 45.14 -68.38 -11.72
N ASP A 67 46.35 -68.80 -11.34
CA ASP A 67 46.97 -70.03 -11.84
C ASP A 67 46.20 -71.28 -11.40
N LEU A 68 45.76 -71.31 -10.12
CA LEU A 68 44.93 -72.38 -9.57
C LEU A 68 43.56 -72.46 -10.25
N ALA A 69 42.94 -71.31 -10.55
CA ALA A 69 41.63 -71.24 -11.20
C ALA A 69 41.67 -71.59 -12.69
N ASN A 70 42.69 -71.12 -13.41
CA ASN A 70 42.88 -71.40 -14.84
C ASN A 70 43.37 -72.82 -15.12
N GLY A 71 43.73 -73.58 -14.08
CA GLY A 71 44.27 -74.94 -14.21
C GLY A 71 45.56 -75.00 -15.02
N LYS A 72 46.32 -73.89 -15.10
CA LYS A 72 47.59 -73.85 -15.82
C LYS A 72 48.57 -74.76 -15.10
N LYS A 73 48.96 -75.85 -15.76
CA LYS A 73 50.07 -76.69 -15.30
C LYS A 73 51.35 -75.88 -15.46
N THR A 74 51.78 -75.20 -14.40
CA THR A 74 53.08 -74.56 -14.38
C THR A 74 54.12 -75.66 -14.61
N ASN A 75 54.97 -75.52 -15.64
CA ASN A 75 56.10 -76.41 -15.93
C ASN A 75 57.22 -76.32 -14.86
N SER A 76 56.89 -75.95 -13.62
CA SER A 76 57.81 -75.84 -12.49
C SER A 76 57.99 -77.19 -11.83
N THR A 77 58.56 -78.14 -12.56
CA THR A 77 59.01 -79.45 -12.04
C THR A 77 60.18 -79.34 -11.04
N THR A 78 60.51 -78.13 -10.56
CA THR A 78 61.71 -77.83 -9.77
C THR A 78 61.46 -76.85 -8.61
N ALA A 79 60.22 -76.58 -8.20
CA ALA A 79 59.99 -75.87 -6.93
C ALA A 79 60.22 -76.84 -5.75
N GLN A 80 61.35 -76.70 -5.07
CA GLN A 80 61.68 -77.49 -3.87
C GLN A 80 60.78 -77.07 -2.70
N ILE A 81 59.75 -77.85 -2.40
CA ILE A 81 58.83 -77.59 -1.27
C ILE A 81 59.46 -78.16 0.02
N ASP A 82 59.47 -77.39 1.10
CA ASP A 82 59.92 -77.90 2.41
C ASP A 82 58.85 -78.80 3.04
N ILE A 83 59.22 -80.08 3.27
CA ILE A 83 58.34 -81.13 3.79
C ILE A 83 58.57 -81.35 5.30
N SER A 84 59.53 -80.65 5.91
CA SER A 84 59.95 -80.83 7.31
C SER A 84 58.79 -80.87 8.32
N ALA A 85 57.74 -80.08 8.09
CA ALA A 85 56.57 -79.99 8.96
C ALA A 85 55.69 -81.25 9.01
N VAL A 86 55.85 -82.15 8.03
CA VAL A 86 54.94 -83.28 7.79
C VAL A 86 55.70 -84.62 7.71
N GLN A 87 57.01 -84.56 7.49
CA GLN A 87 57.89 -85.73 7.32
C GLN A 87 57.89 -86.69 8.51
N ASP A 88 57.76 -86.17 9.74
CA ASP A 88 57.83 -86.95 10.98
C ASP A 88 56.47 -87.53 11.42
N LEU A 89 55.40 -87.35 10.64
CA LEU A 89 54.06 -87.83 10.96
C LEU A 89 53.82 -89.24 10.40
N SER A 90 53.16 -90.09 11.20
CA SER A 90 52.59 -91.32 10.66
C SER A 90 51.34 -91.00 9.82
N GLU A 91 51.03 -91.82 8.81
CA GLU A 91 49.84 -91.63 7.97
C GLU A 91 48.53 -91.63 8.79
N SER A 92 48.46 -92.45 9.86
CA SER A 92 47.33 -92.45 10.78
C SER A 92 47.17 -91.14 11.53
N ASP A 93 48.27 -90.55 12.00
CA ASP A 93 48.27 -89.28 12.72
C ASP A 93 47.95 -88.11 11.78
N ALA A 94 48.50 -88.14 10.57
CA ALA A 94 48.18 -87.18 9.52
C ALA A 94 46.68 -87.20 9.18
N ARG A 95 46.09 -88.39 8.99
CA ARG A 95 44.64 -88.55 8.78
C ARG A 95 43.82 -88.04 9.96
N GLN A 96 44.26 -88.29 11.20
CA GLN A 96 43.58 -87.79 12.39
C GLN A 96 43.62 -86.26 12.48
N ARG A 97 44.76 -85.64 12.13
CA ARG A 97 44.91 -84.18 12.08
C ARG A 97 44.07 -83.57 10.96
N VAL A 98 44.03 -84.18 9.77
CA VAL A 98 43.17 -83.73 8.67
C VAL A 98 41.68 -83.78 9.06
N ARG A 99 41.23 -84.82 9.77
CA ARG A 99 39.83 -84.90 10.28
C ARG A 99 39.49 -83.81 11.29
N LYS A 100 40.49 -83.23 11.96
CA LYS A 100 40.33 -82.09 12.88
C LYS A 100 40.37 -80.73 12.17
N LEU A 101 40.81 -80.67 10.90
CA LEU A 101 40.80 -79.44 10.13
C LEU A 101 39.36 -79.01 9.85
N ARG A 102 38.91 -77.95 10.52
CA ARG A 102 37.64 -77.30 10.23
C ARG A 102 37.88 -76.20 9.21
N LEU A 103 37.88 -76.58 7.93
CA LEU A 103 38.02 -75.62 6.84
C LEU A 103 36.74 -74.78 6.75
N ARG A 104 36.91 -73.45 6.72
CA ARG A 104 35.80 -72.51 6.48
C ARG A 104 35.12 -72.86 5.14
N PRO A 105 33.78 -72.82 5.06
CA PRO A 105 33.08 -72.92 3.79
C PRO A 105 33.43 -71.71 2.90
N LEU A 106 33.44 -71.90 1.57
CA LEU A 106 33.60 -70.75 0.65
C LEU A 106 32.38 -69.84 0.71
N ARG A 107 31.21 -70.42 0.90
CA ARG A 107 29.96 -69.70 1.09
C ARG A 107 29.88 -69.14 2.51
N ARG A 108 29.54 -67.86 2.63
CA ARG A 108 29.12 -67.23 3.89
C ARG A 108 27.66 -67.57 4.16
N GLU A 109 27.25 -67.60 5.44
CA GLU A 109 25.89 -68.00 5.84
C GLU A 109 24.81 -67.01 5.34
N ASP A 110 25.14 -65.71 5.25
CA ASP A 110 24.23 -64.62 4.82
C ASP A 110 24.57 -64.05 3.43
N GLU A 111 25.08 -64.90 2.54
CA GLU A 111 25.56 -64.52 1.21
C GLU A 111 24.43 -64.45 0.17
N GLU A 112 24.60 -63.61 -0.84
CA GLU A 112 23.59 -63.38 -1.88
C GLU A 112 23.43 -64.57 -2.82
N GLU A 113 22.22 -64.78 -3.34
CA GLU A 113 21.93 -65.92 -4.23
C GLU A 113 22.83 -65.92 -5.47
N GLU A 114 23.06 -64.75 -6.07
CA GLU A 114 23.94 -64.54 -7.22
C GLU A 114 25.40 -64.92 -6.91
N VAL A 115 25.88 -64.59 -5.71
CA VAL A 115 27.22 -64.97 -5.26
C VAL A 115 27.29 -66.47 -4.97
N THR A 116 26.27 -67.05 -4.34
CA THR A 116 26.22 -68.50 -4.06
C THR A 116 26.12 -69.38 -5.31
N ALA A 117 25.54 -68.83 -6.38
CA ALA A 117 25.43 -69.44 -7.71
C ALA A 117 26.68 -69.21 -8.58
N SER A 118 27.54 -68.26 -8.21
CA SER A 118 28.80 -67.97 -8.91
C SER A 118 29.84 -69.07 -8.69
N ASP A 119 30.92 -69.01 -9.47
CA ASP A 119 32.03 -69.94 -9.41
C ASP A 119 32.79 -69.89 -8.07
N PRO A 120 33.51 -70.98 -7.69
CA PRO A 120 34.20 -71.07 -6.40
C PRO A 120 35.22 -69.94 -6.15
N LEU A 121 35.84 -69.40 -7.21
CA LEU A 121 36.80 -68.31 -7.11
C LEU A 121 36.09 -67.00 -6.71
N THR A 122 34.96 -66.65 -7.34
CA THR A 122 34.15 -65.49 -6.95
C THR A 122 33.64 -65.59 -5.50
N GLN A 123 33.14 -66.76 -5.08
CA GLN A 123 32.74 -66.99 -3.69
C GLN A 123 33.91 -66.77 -2.71
N PHE A 124 35.10 -67.30 -3.05
CA PHE A 124 36.30 -67.10 -2.25
C PHE A 124 36.69 -65.62 -2.16
N ILE A 125 36.71 -64.89 -3.28
CA ILE A 125 37.14 -63.49 -3.33
C ILE A 125 36.25 -62.62 -2.45
N ILE A 126 34.93 -62.75 -2.57
CA ILE A 126 33.98 -61.95 -1.79
C ILE A 126 34.05 -62.32 -0.30
N HIS A 127 34.09 -63.61 0.05
CA HIS A 127 34.24 -64.02 1.46
C HIS A 127 35.58 -63.52 2.04
N ARG A 128 36.66 -63.59 1.26
CA ARG A 128 37.97 -63.08 1.68
C ARG A 128 37.97 -61.57 1.88
N ALA A 129 37.22 -60.82 1.07
CA ALA A 129 37.04 -59.38 1.24
C ALA A 129 36.42 -59.03 2.61
N TYR A 130 35.33 -59.69 3.02
CA TYR A 130 34.74 -59.47 4.35
C TYR A 130 35.67 -59.86 5.50
N LEU A 131 36.45 -60.93 5.34
CA LEU A 131 37.45 -61.31 6.37
C LEU A 131 38.55 -60.25 6.51
N ILE A 132 39.04 -59.71 5.39
CA ILE A 132 40.02 -58.61 5.43
C ILE A 132 39.40 -57.38 6.12
N ASP A 133 38.16 -57.01 5.79
CA ASP A 133 37.50 -55.84 6.41
C ASP A 133 37.28 -56.04 7.91
N SER A 134 36.73 -57.18 8.33
CA SER A 134 36.43 -57.47 9.74
C SER A 134 37.66 -57.62 10.63
N GLU A 135 38.75 -58.19 10.12
CA GLU A 135 39.96 -58.45 10.92
C GLU A 135 40.98 -57.31 10.84
N THR A 136 41.02 -56.54 9.75
CA THR A 136 42.06 -55.51 9.53
C THR A 136 41.51 -54.09 9.38
N ALA A 137 40.24 -53.92 9.02
CA ALA A 137 39.63 -52.65 8.60
C ALA A 137 40.35 -51.92 7.43
N LEU A 138 41.27 -52.59 6.74
CA LEU A 138 42.07 -52.04 5.63
C LEU A 138 41.42 -52.32 4.27
N GLN A 139 40.34 -51.61 3.97
CA GLN A 139 39.61 -51.71 2.69
C GLN A 139 40.47 -51.50 1.43
N PRO A 140 41.55 -50.70 1.41
CA PRO A 140 42.43 -50.61 0.25
C PRO A 140 43.09 -51.93 -0.14
N LEU A 141 43.32 -52.84 0.81
CA LEU A 141 43.80 -54.20 0.49
C LEU A 141 42.75 -54.96 -0.31
N ILE A 142 41.46 -54.81 0.03
CA ILE A 142 40.35 -55.47 -0.66
C ILE A 142 40.30 -55.05 -2.13
N LEU A 143 40.56 -53.77 -2.44
CA LEU A 143 40.64 -53.30 -3.82
C LEU A 143 41.74 -54.05 -4.60
N SER A 144 42.92 -54.21 -4.00
CA SER A 144 44.03 -54.96 -4.62
C SER A 144 43.74 -56.46 -4.79
N LEU A 145 42.82 -57.03 -4.01
CA LEU A 145 42.34 -58.40 -4.17
C LEU A 145 41.38 -58.53 -5.36
N LEU A 146 40.49 -57.55 -5.57
CA LEU A 146 39.43 -57.63 -6.58
C LEU A 146 39.90 -57.25 -7.98
N LEU A 147 40.76 -56.23 -8.12
CA LEU A 147 41.18 -55.70 -9.42
C LEU A 147 41.70 -56.76 -10.41
N PRO A 148 42.54 -57.74 -10.01
CA PRO A 148 43.01 -58.78 -10.93
C PRO A 148 41.90 -59.70 -11.47
N PHE A 149 40.73 -59.71 -10.84
CA PHE A 149 39.57 -60.53 -11.21
C PHE A 149 38.38 -59.69 -11.65
N TYR A 150 38.58 -58.40 -11.91
CA TYR A 150 37.52 -57.47 -12.30
C TYR A 150 36.77 -57.94 -13.56
N GLU A 151 37.48 -58.43 -14.57
CA GLU A 151 36.88 -58.93 -15.82
C GLU A 151 36.37 -60.38 -15.73
N HIS A 152 36.59 -61.07 -14.59
CA HIS A 152 36.29 -62.49 -14.45
C HIS A 152 34.79 -62.78 -14.34
N ASN A 153 34.06 -61.98 -13.55
CA ASN A 153 32.64 -62.19 -13.29
C ASN A 153 31.93 -60.85 -13.02
N THR A 154 30.73 -60.67 -13.59
CA THR A 154 29.92 -59.45 -13.42
C THR A 154 29.56 -59.17 -11.96
N VAL A 155 29.37 -60.23 -11.16
CA VAL A 155 29.08 -60.14 -9.71
C VAL A 155 30.20 -59.42 -8.96
N ILE A 156 31.47 -59.66 -9.33
CA ILE A 156 32.63 -58.99 -8.73
C ILE A 156 32.60 -57.49 -9.05
N ARG A 157 32.29 -57.12 -10.29
CA ARG A 157 32.20 -55.72 -10.73
C ARG A 157 31.08 -54.99 -9.99
N THR A 158 29.88 -55.55 -9.98
CA THR A 158 28.73 -54.96 -9.29
C THR A 158 28.98 -54.85 -7.79
N TRP A 159 29.58 -55.86 -7.16
CA TRP A 159 29.91 -55.81 -5.73
C TRP A 159 30.97 -54.75 -5.41
N LEU A 160 32.01 -54.63 -6.26
CA LEU A 160 33.04 -53.61 -6.13
C LEU A 160 32.45 -52.20 -6.22
N VAL A 161 31.64 -51.93 -7.24
CA VAL A 161 30.99 -50.62 -7.45
C VAL A 161 29.98 -50.32 -6.35
N SER A 162 29.16 -51.29 -5.94
CA SER A 162 28.02 -51.01 -5.07
C SER A 162 28.27 -51.18 -3.58
N SER A 163 29.35 -51.84 -3.17
CA SER A 163 29.67 -52.07 -1.75
C SER A 163 31.01 -51.46 -1.37
N LEU A 164 32.07 -51.86 -2.08
CA LEU A 164 33.43 -51.44 -1.72
C LEU A 164 33.70 -49.98 -2.06
N LEU A 165 33.31 -49.51 -3.25
CA LEU A 165 33.61 -48.15 -3.70
C LEU A 165 32.97 -47.07 -2.80
N PRO A 166 31.69 -47.14 -2.40
CA PRO A 166 31.12 -46.19 -1.42
C PRO A 166 31.89 -46.21 -0.09
N ALA A 167 32.22 -47.38 0.43
CA ALA A 167 32.95 -47.51 1.70
C ALA A 167 34.37 -46.92 1.60
N LEU A 168 35.10 -47.24 0.53
CA LEU A 168 36.44 -46.70 0.26
C LEU A 168 36.42 -45.17 0.17
N ARG A 169 35.49 -44.61 -0.60
CA ARG A 169 35.37 -43.17 -0.77
C ARG A 169 35.03 -42.47 0.53
N LEU A 170 34.05 -43.00 1.26
CA LEU A 170 33.64 -42.44 2.54
C LEU A 170 34.81 -42.42 3.53
N ASN A 171 35.48 -43.57 3.73
CA ASN A 171 36.49 -43.75 4.78
C ASN A 171 37.86 -43.18 4.40
N TYR A 172 38.25 -43.22 3.12
CA TYR A 172 39.62 -42.93 2.68
C TYR A 172 39.74 -41.75 1.70
N GLU A 173 38.66 -41.30 1.05
CA GLU A 173 38.74 -40.17 0.11
C GLU A 173 38.11 -38.90 0.66
N TYR A 174 36.82 -38.95 1.02
CA TYR A 174 36.04 -37.78 1.38
C TYR A 174 36.18 -37.42 2.88
N TYR A 175 36.13 -38.40 3.78
CA TYR A 175 36.05 -38.14 5.23
C TYR A 175 37.12 -38.89 6.04
N ARG A 176 38.39 -38.74 5.65
CA ARG A 176 39.56 -39.42 6.25
C ARG A 176 39.73 -39.28 7.77
N ASN A 177 39.23 -38.18 8.35
CA ASN A 177 39.42 -37.83 9.76
C ASN A 177 38.30 -38.34 10.67
N ARG A 178 37.38 -39.17 10.16
CA ARG A 178 36.26 -39.69 10.95
C ARG A 178 36.74 -40.75 11.94
N GLU A 179 36.24 -40.70 13.17
CA GLU A 179 36.63 -41.62 14.25
C GLU A 179 36.17 -43.07 14.01
N GLU A 180 35.04 -43.25 13.30
CA GLU A 180 34.47 -44.56 12.98
C GLU A 180 34.43 -44.78 11.46
N ALA A 181 35.13 -45.83 11.01
CA ALA A 181 35.08 -46.28 9.62
C ALA A 181 33.82 -47.13 9.38
N LEU A 182 33.14 -46.90 8.26
CA LEU A 182 31.99 -47.71 7.86
C LEU A 182 32.48 -49.06 7.31
N SER A 183 32.11 -50.16 7.97
CA SER A 183 32.44 -51.51 7.52
C SER A 183 31.51 -51.98 6.40
N LEU A 184 31.99 -52.92 5.59
CA LEU A 184 31.20 -53.54 4.52
C LEU A 184 29.96 -54.24 5.06
N ASP A 185 30.08 -54.90 6.23
CA ASP A 185 28.94 -55.57 6.86
C ASP A 185 27.86 -54.58 7.31
N THR A 186 28.24 -53.43 7.87
CA THR A 186 27.26 -52.41 8.26
C THR A 186 26.54 -51.81 7.06
N LEU A 187 27.28 -51.56 5.98
CA LEU A 187 26.76 -51.03 4.73
C LEU A 187 25.77 -52.01 4.09
N ASP A 188 26.09 -53.31 4.02
CA ASP A 188 25.20 -54.33 3.44
C ASP A 188 23.94 -54.66 4.24
N LEU A 189 23.84 -54.21 5.49
CA LEU A 189 22.66 -54.38 6.33
C LEU A 189 21.64 -53.24 6.19
N MET A 190 21.98 -52.17 5.46
CA MET A 190 21.09 -51.02 5.26
C MET A 190 20.08 -51.28 4.15
N ASP A 191 18.82 -50.93 4.39
CA ASP A 191 17.82 -50.72 3.34
C ASP A 191 18.02 -49.37 2.64
N ASP A 192 17.39 -49.18 1.49
CA ASP A 192 17.59 -47.99 0.64
C ASP A 192 17.33 -46.68 1.40
N GLN A 193 16.27 -46.63 2.20
CA GLN A 193 15.91 -45.41 2.94
C GLN A 193 16.96 -45.08 4.01
N THR A 194 17.39 -46.07 4.78
CA THR A 194 18.43 -45.89 5.81
C THR A 194 19.77 -45.53 5.17
N ALA A 195 20.15 -46.19 4.07
CA ALA A 195 21.39 -45.93 3.36
C ALA A 195 21.43 -44.49 2.81
N VAL A 196 20.37 -44.05 2.12
CA VAL A 196 20.27 -42.68 1.59
C VAL A 196 20.37 -41.66 2.72
N ASN A 197 19.63 -41.87 3.81
CA ASN A 197 19.64 -40.94 4.93
C ASN A 197 21.03 -40.84 5.58
N ILE A 198 21.68 -41.97 5.86
CA ILE A 198 23.01 -41.99 6.47
C ILE A 198 24.05 -41.39 5.52
N LEU A 199 24.15 -41.87 4.28
CA LEU A 199 25.18 -41.48 3.34
C LEU A 199 25.09 -39.99 2.93
N LEU A 200 23.88 -39.43 2.80
CA LEU A 200 23.71 -38.01 2.47
C LEU A 200 23.81 -37.08 3.69
N SER A 201 23.55 -37.59 4.91
CA SER A 201 23.68 -36.79 6.14
C SER A 201 25.13 -36.55 6.57
N ILE A 202 26.08 -37.36 6.07
CA ILE A 202 27.49 -37.22 6.44
C ILE A 202 28.06 -35.97 5.78
N THR A 203 28.66 -35.11 6.58
CA THR A 203 29.31 -33.87 6.15
C THR A 203 30.64 -33.72 6.87
N SER A 204 31.57 -32.98 6.27
CA SER A 204 32.87 -32.72 6.88
C SER A 204 32.77 -31.65 7.97
N ASN A 205 33.73 -31.64 8.90
CA ASN A 205 33.77 -30.65 9.98
C ASN A 205 33.98 -29.22 9.45
N GLU A 206 34.59 -29.09 8.27
CA GLU A 206 34.66 -27.85 7.51
C GLU A 206 33.42 -27.82 6.61
N LYS A 207 32.51 -26.85 6.76
CA LYS A 207 31.32 -26.76 5.90
C LYS A 207 31.73 -26.57 4.44
N ASN A 208 31.86 -27.67 3.72
CA ASN A 208 32.21 -27.67 2.31
C ASN A 208 30.93 -27.81 1.48
N ASP A 209 30.70 -26.83 0.63
CA ASP A 209 29.50 -26.73 -0.20
C ASP A 209 29.35 -27.89 -1.20
N MET A 210 30.42 -28.63 -1.45
CA MET A 210 30.45 -29.76 -2.39
C MET A 210 30.16 -31.12 -1.75
N ASP A 211 30.03 -31.21 -0.43
CA ASP A 211 29.87 -32.49 0.28
C ASP A 211 28.62 -33.24 -0.19
N LEU A 212 27.48 -32.55 -0.30
CA LEU A 212 26.24 -33.17 -0.77
C LEU A 212 26.38 -33.71 -2.21
N ILE A 213 27.04 -32.95 -3.10
CA ILE A 213 27.26 -33.35 -4.49
C ILE A 213 28.18 -34.57 -4.57
N ASN A 214 29.28 -34.55 -3.81
CA ASN A 214 30.21 -35.68 -3.74
C ASN A 214 29.52 -36.94 -3.19
N ASN A 215 28.65 -36.78 -2.19
CA ASN A 215 27.92 -37.91 -1.61
C ASN A 215 26.86 -38.47 -2.57
N LEU A 216 26.11 -37.62 -3.27
CA LEU A 216 25.16 -38.06 -4.31
C LEU A 216 25.87 -38.80 -5.44
N ARG A 217 26.94 -38.22 -5.97
CA ARG A 217 27.67 -38.74 -7.14
C ARG A 217 28.54 -39.95 -6.81
N GLY A 218 29.23 -39.92 -5.67
CA GLY A 218 30.31 -40.83 -5.34
C GLY A 218 29.98 -41.91 -4.31
N LEU A 219 28.90 -41.73 -3.51
CA LEU A 219 28.48 -42.69 -2.49
C LEU A 219 27.11 -43.31 -2.81
N VAL A 220 26.07 -42.48 -2.91
CA VAL A 220 24.69 -42.95 -3.12
C VAL A 220 24.47 -43.49 -4.52
N GLY A 221 24.98 -42.82 -5.56
CA GLY A 221 24.88 -43.31 -6.93
C GLY A 221 25.48 -44.71 -7.11
N PRO A 222 26.75 -44.96 -6.71
CA PRO A 222 27.34 -46.28 -6.79
C PRO A 222 26.64 -47.30 -5.89
N TRP A 223 26.16 -46.90 -4.71
CA TRP A 223 25.33 -47.76 -3.87
C TRP A 223 24.07 -48.20 -4.63
N LEU A 224 23.29 -47.27 -5.19
CA LEU A 224 22.05 -47.57 -5.92
C LEU A 224 22.27 -48.38 -7.22
N TYR A 225 23.46 -48.33 -7.82
CA TYR A 225 23.84 -49.21 -8.92
C TYR A 225 23.66 -50.70 -8.58
N GLY A 226 23.84 -51.07 -7.31
CA GLY A 226 23.61 -52.43 -6.79
C GLY A 226 22.19 -52.71 -6.29
N GLY A 227 21.21 -51.82 -6.54
CA GLY A 227 19.83 -51.95 -6.02
C GLY A 227 19.11 -53.24 -6.46
N ASN A 228 19.56 -53.86 -7.54
CA ASN A 228 19.02 -55.12 -8.05
C ASN A 228 19.49 -56.37 -7.29
N ARG A 229 20.46 -56.24 -6.38
CA ARG A 229 20.99 -57.36 -5.60
C ARG A 229 19.92 -57.97 -4.71
N SER A 230 19.82 -59.31 -4.75
CA SER A 230 18.79 -60.08 -4.03
C SER A 230 18.67 -59.75 -2.53
N LYS A 231 19.79 -59.54 -1.83
CA LYS A 231 19.80 -59.22 -0.39
C LYS A 231 19.22 -57.83 -0.11
N ARG A 232 19.56 -56.83 -0.91
CA ARG A 232 19.01 -55.47 -0.79
C ARG A 232 17.52 -55.43 -1.11
N ARG A 233 17.09 -56.11 -2.18
CA ARG A 233 15.66 -56.27 -2.49
C ARG A 233 14.87 -56.84 -1.31
N ARG A 234 15.39 -57.87 -0.64
CA ARG A 234 14.77 -58.45 0.57
C ARG A 234 14.70 -57.46 1.72
N LEU A 235 15.78 -56.74 2.02
CA LEU A 235 15.79 -55.72 3.08
C LEU A 235 14.75 -54.63 2.81
N ASN A 236 14.70 -54.12 1.58
CA ASN A 236 13.73 -53.12 1.15
C ASN A 236 12.28 -53.62 1.25
N ASP A 237 12.02 -54.86 0.85
CA ASP A 237 10.70 -55.48 0.98
C ASP A 237 10.29 -55.65 2.45
N THR A 238 11.22 -56.02 3.33
CA THR A 238 10.95 -56.14 4.78
C THR A 238 10.73 -54.78 5.44
N ALA A 239 11.52 -53.76 5.09
CA ALA A 239 11.34 -52.41 5.58
C ALA A 239 9.94 -51.89 5.22
N ARG A 240 9.53 -52.04 3.96
CA ARG A 240 8.18 -51.66 3.49
C ARG A 240 7.04 -52.37 4.21
N GLN A 241 7.19 -53.64 4.54
CA GLN A 241 6.19 -54.39 5.32
C GLN A 241 6.04 -53.82 6.73
N ASN A 242 7.12 -53.30 7.31
CA ASN A 242 7.11 -52.68 8.63
C ASN A 242 6.57 -51.24 8.60
N THR A 243 6.74 -50.52 7.49
CA THR A 243 6.34 -49.11 7.36
C THR A 243 4.83 -48.91 7.08
N ILE A 244 4.07 -49.95 6.68
CA ILE A 244 2.67 -49.77 6.28
C ILE A 244 1.67 -50.58 7.12
N SER A 245 0.89 -49.88 7.96
CA SER A 245 -0.48 -50.29 8.32
C SER A 245 -1.39 -50.05 7.11
N PHE A 246 -1.55 -51.04 6.23
CA PHE A 246 -2.26 -50.86 4.96
C PHE A 246 -3.77 -50.90 5.18
N VAL A 247 -4.48 -49.82 4.82
CA VAL A 247 -5.94 -49.82 4.68
C VAL A 247 -6.31 -50.71 3.48
N GLN A 248 -7.05 -51.76 3.78
CA GLN A 248 -7.43 -52.83 2.85
C GLN A 248 -8.21 -52.26 1.64
N GLY A 249 -7.61 -52.23 0.44
CA GLY A 249 -8.36 -51.90 -0.79
C GLY A 249 -7.59 -51.29 -1.98
N MET A 250 -6.38 -50.74 -1.81
CA MET A 250 -5.59 -50.21 -2.93
C MET A 250 -4.63 -51.26 -3.51
N THR A 251 -4.51 -51.29 -4.84
CA THR A 251 -3.58 -52.16 -5.57
C THR A 251 -2.14 -51.89 -5.09
N LYS A 252 -1.42 -52.95 -4.71
CA LYS A 252 0.01 -52.86 -4.37
C LYS A 252 0.74 -52.15 -5.52
N PRO A 253 1.46 -51.04 -5.28
CA PRO A 253 2.28 -50.43 -6.30
C PRO A 253 3.27 -51.49 -6.80
N LYS A 254 3.39 -51.63 -8.12
CA LYS A 254 4.38 -52.54 -8.73
C LYS A 254 5.76 -52.12 -8.23
N THR A 255 6.58 -53.08 -7.84
CA THR A 255 7.99 -52.86 -7.48
C THR A 255 8.71 -52.25 -8.67
N SER A 256 8.87 -50.92 -8.68
CA SER A 256 9.77 -50.27 -9.62
C SER A 256 11.20 -50.61 -9.19
N GLU A 257 12.05 -51.00 -10.13
CA GLU A 257 13.48 -51.28 -9.89
C GLU A 257 14.25 -50.05 -9.35
N PHE A 258 13.59 -48.89 -9.31
CA PHE A 258 14.19 -47.58 -9.05
C PHE A 258 13.75 -46.91 -7.75
N SER A 259 13.08 -47.63 -6.84
CA SER A 259 12.58 -47.01 -5.61
C SER A 259 13.63 -46.38 -4.71
N GLY A 260 14.89 -46.82 -4.81
CA GLY A 260 15.99 -46.17 -4.11
C GLY A 260 16.17 -44.70 -4.50
N TRP A 261 15.93 -44.35 -5.76
CA TRP A 261 15.98 -42.97 -6.24
C TRP A 261 14.80 -42.11 -5.77
N GLU A 262 13.65 -42.73 -5.47
CA GLU A 262 12.51 -42.03 -4.87
C GLU A 262 12.87 -41.51 -3.48
N TYR A 263 13.55 -42.32 -2.66
CA TYR A 263 14.05 -41.89 -1.35
C TYR A 263 15.08 -40.76 -1.45
N VAL A 264 15.91 -40.73 -2.51
CA VAL A 264 16.83 -39.59 -2.75
C VAL A 264 16.04 -38.31 -3.05
N ASN A 265 15.04 -38.39 -3.90
CA ASN A 265 14.17 -37.25 -4.23
C ASN A 265 13.40 -36.74 -3.01
N GLU A 266 12.85 -37.64 -2.20
CA GLU A 266 12.21 -37.32 -0.92
C GLU A 266 13.20 -36.66 0.06
N TRP A 267 14.42 -37.20 0.14
CA TRP A 267 15.46 -36.66 1.00
C TRP A 267 15.83 -35.22 0.57
N LEU A 268 16.07 -34.97 -0.71
CA LEU A 268 16.39 -33.65 -1.24
C LEU A 268 15.27 -32.64 -0.96
N LEU A 269 14.01 -33.03 -1.19
CA LEU A 269 12.87 -32.19 -0.85
C LEU A 269 12.82 -31.91 0.65
N SER A 270 12.96 -32.92 1.50
CA SER A 270 12.93 -32.76 2.96
C SER A 270 14.08 -31.89 3.49
N ARG A 271 15.27 -32.00 2.89
CA ARG A 271 16.45 -31.21 3.26
C ARG A 271 16.32 -29.76 2.83
N SER A 272 15.61 -29.48 1.73
CA SER A 272 15.43 -28.12 1.22
C SER A 272 14.73 -27.17 2.20
N PHE A 273 13.94 -27.71 3.14
CA PHE A 273 13.29 -26.93 4.20
C PHE A 273 14.26 -26.42 5.28
N VAL A 274 15.44 -27.04 5.41
CA VAL A 274 16.43 -26.71 6.43
C VAL A 274 17.69 -26.08 5.80
N GLU A 275 18.18 -26.66 4.71
CA GLU A 275 19.42 -26.25 4.03
C GLU A 275 19.17 -26.02 2.53
N TYR A 276 18.30 -25.05 2.22
CA TYR A 276 17.89 -24.72 0.86
C TYR A 276 19.08 -24.45 -0.08
N ASP A 277 20.05 -23.64 0.33
CA ASP A 277 21.21 -23.27 -0.49
C ASP A 277 22.07 -24.48 -0.90
N SER A 278 22.28 -25.45 0.01
CA SER A 278 23.02 -26.68 -0.30
C SER A 278 22.28 -27.54 -1.33
N VAL A 279 20.96 -27.67 -1.18
CA VAL A 279 20.11 -28.43 -2.12
C VAL A 279 20.07 -27.75 -3.49
N VAL A 280 19.94 -26.42 -3.55
CA VAL A 280 20.02 -25.66 -4.81
C VAL A 280 21.36 -25.89 -5.51
N LYS A 281 22.48 -25.81 -4.78
CA LYS A 281 23.81 -26.11 -5.34
C LYS A 281 23.91 -27.54 -5.86
N ALA A 282 23.29 -28.50 -5.19
CA ALA A 282 23.23 -29.87 -5.67
C ALA A 282 22.50 -29.96 -7.02
N PHE A 283 21.30 -29.37 -7.14
CA PHE A 283 20.56 -29.36 -8.41
C PHE A 283 21.32 -28.67 -9.54
N VAL A 284 22.02 -27.57 -9.25
CA VAL A 284 22.78 -26.81 -10.25
C VAL A 284 24.00 -27.58 -10.77
N ASN A 285 24.69 -28.31 -9.89
CA ASN A 285 25.99 -28.91 -10.21
C ASN A 285 25.97 -30.44 -10.42
N TRP A 286 24.83 -31.10 -10.21
CA TRP A 286 24.69 -32.55 -10.39
C TRP A 286 23.56 -32.88 -11.37
N ASN A 287 23.87 -33.69 -12.39
CA ASN A 287 22.93 -33.99 -13.50
C ASN A 287 21.97 -35.14 -13.16
N GLY A 288 21.79 -35.44 -11.89
CA GLY A 288 20.90 -36.48 -11.43
C GLY A 288 21.43 -37.90 -11.65
N PRO A 289 20.54 -38.89 -11.80
CA PRO A 289 20.89 -40.31 -11.85
C PRO A 289 21.83 -40.74 -12.98
N ASP A 290 21.99 -39.92 -14.03
CA ASP A 290 22.93 -40.22 -15.13
C ASP A 290 24.37 -39.77 -14.81
N ASP A 291 24.57 -38.85 -13.84
CA ASP A 291 25.88 -38.35 -13.42
C ASP A 291 26.34 -39.04 -12.13
N ILE A 292 26.65 -40.33 -12.26
CA ILE A 292 27.19 -41.15 -11.18
C ILE A 292 28.67 -41.40 -11.44
N ASP A 293 29.51 -41.18 -10.43
CA ASP A 293 30.91 -41.56 -10.50
C ASP A 293 31.06 -43.01 -10.03
N ILE A 294 31.19 -43.95 -10.96
CA ILE A 294 31.45 -45.36 -10.67
C ILE A 294 32.95 -45.73 -10.65
N GLY A 295 33.84 -44.72 -10.62
CA GLY A 295 35.29 -44.92 -10.49
C GLY A 295 35.96 -45.59 -11.69
N GLY A 296 35.28 -45.62 -12.85
CA GLY A 296 35.74 -46.35 -14.04
C GLY A 296 35.55 -47.87 -13.96
N TYR A 297 34.89 -48.37 -12.92
CA TYR A 297 34.60 -49.80 -12.69
C TYR A 297 33.21 -50.22 -13.17
N GLY A 298 32.59 -49.42 -14.04
CA GLY A 298 31.31 -49.75 -14.65
C GLY A 298 31.43 -50.82 -15.72
N ASP A 299 30.33 -51.51 -15.96
CA ASP A 299 30.20 -52.36 -17.14
C ASP A 299 29.89 -51.48 -18.38
N PRO A 300 30.76 -51.46 -19.41
CA PRO A 300 30.53 -50.66 -20.62
C PRO A 300 29.27 -51.05 -21.40
N GLU A 301 28.74 -52.25 -21.20
CA GLU A 301 27.53 -52.76 -21.86
C GLU A 301 26.25 -52.62 -21.01
N ALA A 302 26.36 -52.41 -19.69
CA ALA A 302 25.22 -52.25 -18.79
C ALA A 302 24.71 -50.80 -18.81
N THR A 303 24.21 -50.37 -19.96
CA THR A 303 23.45 -49.12 -20.06
C THR A 303 22.01 -49.39 -19.62
N LEU A 304 21.49 -48.52 -18.75
CA LEU A 304 20.06 -48.50 -18.43
C LEU A 304 19.26 -48.40 -19.74
N ALA A 305 18.15 -49.13 -19.83
CA ALA A 305 17.27 -49.01 -20.98
C ALA A 305 16.85 -47.55 -21.14
N SER A 306 16.91 -47.02 -22.36
CA SER A 306 16.71 -45.58 -22.63
C SER A 306 15.41 -45.01 -22.07
N ASN A 307 14.38 -45.83 -21.91
CA ASN A 307 13.10 -45.42 -21.31
C ASN A 307 13.17 -45.30 -19.77
N GLN A 308 13.93 -46.17 -19.10
CA GLN A 308 14.09 -46.14 -17.64
C GLN A 308 14.96 -44.97 -17.19
N ALA A 309 16.03 -44.66 -17.93
CA ALA A 309 16.87 -43.49 -17.68
C ALA A 309 16.07 -42.18 -17.82
N LYS A 310 15.19 -42.10 -18.83
CA LYS A 310 14.27 -40.95 -18.99
C LYS A 310 13.30 -40.82 -17.82
N GLU A 311 12.68 -41.92 -17.38
CA GLU A 311 11.78 -41.89 -16.23
C GLU A 311 12.49 -41.40 -14.96
N LEU A 312 13.72 -41.90 -14.70
CA LEU A 312 14.54 -41.43 -13.58
C LEU A 312 14.88 -39.94 -13.66
N LEU A 313 15.23 -39.46 -14.85
CA LEU A 313 15.54 -38.06 -15.08
C LEU A 313 14.30 -37.18 -14.90
N GLU A 314 13.13 -37.61 -15.38
CA GLU A 314 11.85 -36.93 -15.14
C GLU A 314 11.50 -36.88 -13.66
N ARG A 315 11.74 -37.96 -12.91
CA ARG A 315 11.52 -38.00 -11.44
C ARG A 315 12.46 -37.08 -10.68
N TYR A 316 13.72 -36.99 -11.10
CA TYR A 316 14.67 -36.05 -10.54
C TYR A 316 14.31 -34.60 -10.89
N GLY A 317 13.88 -34.33 -12.13
CA GLY A 317 13.32 -33.03 -12.53
C GLY A 317 12.11 -32.65 -11.68
N GLN A 318 11.22 -33.61 -11.41
CA GLN A 318 10.05 -33.41 -10.54
C GLN A 318 10.45 -32.98 -9.13
N SER A 319 11.50 -33.58 -8.55
CA SER A 319 11.96 -33.19 -7.22
C SER A 319 12.57 -31.79 -7.20
N GLY A 320 13.22 -31.36 -8.29
CA GLY A 320 13.66 -29.97 -8.47
C GLY A 320 12.50 -28.98 -8.48
N LEU A 321 11.44 -29.24 -9.26
CA LEU A 321 10.23 -28.42 -9.27
C LEU A 321 9.54 -28.41 -7.89
N ALA A 322 9.49 -29.56 -7.22
CA ALA A 322 8.95 -29.70 -5.87
C ALA A 322 9.72 -28.85 -4.85
N VAL A 323 11.06 -28.75 -4.96
CA VAL A 323 11.88 -27.90 -4.08
C VAL A 323 11.52 -26.42 -4.23
N VAL A 324 11.24 -25.96 -5.45
CA VAL A 324 10.80 -24.57 -5.71
C VAL A 324 9.43 -24.28 -5.08
N TYR A 325 8.45 -25.19 -5.19
CA TYR A 325 7.17 -25.06 -4.47
C TYR A 325 7.27 -25.34 -2.96
N GLY A 326 8.35 -26.02 -2.55
CA GLY A 326 8.59 -26.54 -1.21
C GLY A 326 8.95 -25.46 -0.21
N HIS A 327 9.93 -24.60 -0.56
CA HIS A 327 10.52 -23.70 0.41
C HIS A 327 9.59 -22.54 0.83
N ALA A 328 9.76 -22.09 2.08
CA ALA A 328 9.02 -20.97 2.65
C ALA A 328 9.81 -19.65 2.61
N ASP A 329 11.09 -19.68 2.24
CA ASP A 329 11.94 -18.49 2.19
C ASP A 329 11.54 -17.58 1.02
N SER A 330 11.16 -16.34 1.33
CA SER A 330 10.81 -15.29 0.35
C SER A 330 11.98 -14.35 0.05
N SER A 331 13.19 -14.66 0.51
CA SER A 331 14.37 -13.84 0.26
C SER A 331 14.75 -13.80 -1.22
N LYS A 332 15.36 -12.69 -1.65
CA LYS A 332 15.89 -12.55 -3.03
C LYS A 332 16.91 -13.65 -3.38
N ALA A 333 17.67 -14.13 -2.39
CA ALA A 333 18.64 -15.21 -2.58
C ALA A 333 17.94 -16.56 -2.85
N ALA A 334 16.87 -16.86 -2.11
CA ALA A 334 16.08 -18.06 -2.36
C ALA A 334 15.36 -18.02 -3.70
N LEU A 335 14.86 -16.84 -4.09
CA LEU A 335 14.27 -16.63 -5.42
C LEU A 335 15.30 -16.93 -6.51
N GLU A 336 16.49 -16.34 -6.46
CA GLU A 336 17.59 -16.59 -7.41
C GLU A 336 17.99 -18.08 -7.45
N GLY A 337 17.97 -18.77 -6.30
CA GLY A 337 18.15 -20.21 -6.23
C GLY A 337 17.08 -20.98 -7.01
N SER A 338 15.81 -20.59 -6.88
CA SER A 338 14.69 -21.18 -7.61
C SER A 338 14.81 -20.97 -9.12
N PHE A 339 15.25 -19.80 -9.56
CA PHE A 339 15.54 -19.51 -10.98
C PHE A 339 16.58 -20.51 -11.53
N LYS A 340 17.67 -20.72 -10.79
CA LYS A 340 18.74 -21.65 -11.20
C LYS A 340 18.27 -23.11 -11.23
N VAL A 341 17.48 -23.54 -10.25
CA VAL A 341 16.93 -24.91 -10.22
C VAL A 341 16.01 -25.13 -11.42
N LEU A 342 15.07 -24.21 -11.69
CA LEU A 342 14.16 -24.34 -12.83
C LEU A 342 14.90 -24.33 -14.17
N ALA A 343 15.86 -23.41 -14.36
CA ALA A 343 16.68 -23.36 -15.57
C ALA A 343 17.43 -24.68 -15.79
N ARG A 344 18.01 -25.25 -14.73
CA ARG A 344 18.74 -26.50 -14.81
C ARG A 344 17.84 -27.70 -15.11
N VAL A 345 16.64 -27.77 -14.51
CA VAL A 345 15.65 -28.81 -14.81
C VAL A 345 15.19 -28.72 -16.26
N ALA A 346 14.94 -27.50 -16.77
CA ALA A 346 14.56 -27.27 -18.16
C ALA A 346 15.66 -27.70 -19.13
N GLU A 347 16.93 -27.37 -18.87
CA GLU A 347 18.08 -27.81 -19.67
C GLU A 347 18.21 -29.34 -19.69
N MET A 348 18.17 -29.99 -18.52
CA MET A 348 18.30 -31.45 -18.41
C MET A 348 17.23 -32.20 -19.20
N LEU A 349 16.00 -31.69 -19.18
CA LEU A 349 14.85 -32.30 -19.86
C LEU A 349 14.63 -31.77 -21.29
N LYS A 350 15.48 -30.86 -21.77
CA LYS A 350 15.40 -30.22 -23.10
C LYS A 350 14.08 -29.45 -23.32
N LEU A 351 13.65 -28.72 -22.29
CA LEU A 351 12.45 -27.89 -22.26
C LEU A 351 12.78 -26.40 -22.08
N GLU A 352 13.98 -25.97 -22.50
CA GLU A 352 14.45 -24.59 -22.40
C GLU A 352 13.55 -23.60 -23.15
N GLU A 353 12.95 -24.03 -24.26
CA GLU A 353 12.01 -23.22 -25.05
C GLU A 353 10.76 -22.80 -24.26
N CYS A 354 10.41 -23.57 -23.22
CA CYS A 354 9.27 -23.30 -22.33
C CYS A 354 9.64 -22.46 -21.11
N SER A 355 10.92 -22.09 -20.94
CA SER A 355 11.43 -21.27 -19.85
C SER A 355 11.51 -19.80 -20.27
N TYR A 356 10.94 -18.90 -19.47
CA TYR A 356 10.93 -17.46 -19.73
C TYR A 356 11.90 -16.67 -18.83
N LEU A 357 12.79 -17.38 -18.12
CA LEU A 357 13.63 -16.78 -17.07
C LEU A 357 14.68 -15.78 -17.60
N ASP A 358 15.14 -15.96 -18.84
CA ASP A 358 16.13 -15.08 -19.49
C ASP A 358 15.56 -13.72 -19.93
N THR A 359 14.27 -13.48 -19.70
CA THR A 359 13.63 -12.21 -20.05
C THR A 359 14.11 -11.08 -19.11
N PRO A 360 14.70 -10.00 -19.65
CA PRO A 360 15.03 -8.84 -18.82
C PRO A 360 13.73 -8.20 -18.33
N GLU A 361 13.76 -7.62 -17.12
CA GLU A 361 12.58 -7.01 -16.47
C GLU A 361 11.87 -5.94 -17.32
N SER A 362 12.58 -5.36 -18.29
CA SER A 362 12.08 -4.34 -19.21
C SER A 362 11.34 -4.90 -20.43
N THR A 363 11.47 -6.19 -20.75
CA THR A 363 10.79 -6.83 -21.89
C THR A 363 10.24 -8.19 -21.45
N LEU A 364 9.08 -8.15 -20.81
CA LEU A 364 8.32 -9.35 -20.48
C LEU A 364 7.86 -10.04 -21.79
N ARG A 365 7.62 -11.35 -21.74
CA ARG A 365 7.12 -12.13 -22.89
C ARG A 365 5.72 -12.67 -22.56
N ASN A 366 4.95 -12.97 -23.60
CA ASN A 366 3.73 -13.74 -23.48
C ASN A 366 4.05 -15.16 -22.97
N VAL A 367 3.32 -15.61 -21.96
CA VAL A 367 3.48 -16.96 -21.42
C VAL A 367 2.36 -17.86 -21.93
N GLU A 368 2.73 -18.94 -22.60
CA GLU A 368 1.80 -19.95 -23.10
C GLU A 368 1.90 -21.22 -22.23
N TYR A 369 0.75 -21.71 -21.79
CA TYR A 369 0.66 -22.96 -21.02
C TYR A 369 -0.74 -23.57 -21.11
N ASP A 370 -0.83 -24.87 -20.87
CA ASP A 370 -2.11 -25.58 -20.88
C ASP A 370 -2.89 -25.34 -19.57
N THR A 371 -3.96 -24.56 -19.66
CA THR A 371 -4.84 -24.23 -18.53
C THR A 371 -5.68 -25.41 -18.07
N GLU A 372 -6.04 -26.35 -18.95
CA GLU A 372 -6.86 -27.51 -18.62
C GLU A 372 -6.08 -28.48 -17.71
N LEU A 373 -4.82 -28.76 -18.07
CA LEU A 373 -3.92 -29.60 -17.26
C LEU A 373 -3.75 -29.05 -15.84
N LEU A 374 -3.55 -27.74 -15.70
CA LEU A 374 -3.34 -27.10 -14.39
C LEU A 374 -4.62 -26.92 -13.59
N SER A 375 -5.78 -26.78 -14.24
CA SER A 375 -7.08 -26.69 -13.59
C SER A 375 -7.48 -27.98 -12.85
N SER A 376 -6.87 -29.11 -13.23
CA SER A 376 -7.04 -30.39 -12.52
C SER A 376 -6.35 -30.42 -11.14
N SER A 377 -5.47 -29.47 -10.87
CA SER A 377 -4.77 -29.37 -9.59
C SER A 377 -5.72 -29.01 -8.44
N THR A 378 -5.38 -29.45 -7.24
CA THR A 378 -6.14 -29.11 -6.01
C THR A 378 -5.21 -28.47 -4.99
N ARG A 379 -5.75 -27.84 -3.95
CA ARG A 379 -4.93 -27.33 -2.83
C ARG A 379 -4.05 -28.43 -2.20
N ALA A 380 -4.49 -29.69 -2.27
CA ALA A 380 -3.70 -30.83 -1.80
C ALA A 380 -2.47 -31.10 -2.68
N SER A 381 -2.48 -30.71 -3.96
CA SER A 381 -1.33 -30.85 -4.88
C SER A 381 -0.13 -29.98 -4.48
N LEU A 382 -0.35 -28.88 -3.74
CA LEU A 382 0.71 -28.02 -3.19
C LEU A 382 1.21 -28.46 -1.81
N MET A 383 0.61 -29.49 -1.20
CA MET A 383 1.06 -30.02 0.10
C MET A 383 2.35 -30.82 -0.07
N GLN A 384 3.24 -30.75 0.92
CA GLN A 384 4.56 -31.40 0.89
C GLN A 384 4.50 -32.88 0.50
N ASN A 385 3.54 -33.63 1.07
CA ASN A 385 3.39 -35.07 0.82
C ASN A 385 2.89 -35.39 -0.60
N SER A 386 2.44 -34.39 -1.36
CA SER A 386 1.87 -34.56 -2.69
C SER A 386 2.78 -34.05 -3.81
N LEU A 387 3.81 -33.25 -3.50
CA LEU A 387 4.70 -32.65 -4.51
C LEU A 387 5.51 -33.68 -5.29
N LEU A 388 5.76 -34.86 -4.71
CA LEU A 388 6.47 -35.95 -5.39
C LEU A 388 5.54 -37.03 -5.95
N ASN A 389 4.21 -36.84 -5.85
CA ASN A 389 3.25 -37.79 -6.43
C ASN A 389 3.37 -37.82 -7.95
N HIS A 390 3.31 -39.02 -8.53
CA HIS A 390 3.60 -39.22 -9.94
C HIS A 390 2.70 -38.43 -10.90
N ASP A 391 1.44 -38.24 -10.51
CA ASP A 391 0.40 -37.59 -11.33
C ASP A 391 0.18 -36.12 -10.95
N ASN A 392 1.13 -35.47 -10.27
CA ASN A 392 0.96 -34.08 -9.85
C ASN A 392 1.27 -33.12 -11.03
N PRO A 393 0.26 -32.40 -11.56
CA PRO A 393 0.42 -31.57 -12.76
C PRO A 393 1.32 -30.34 -12.56
N LEU A 394 1.57 -29.93 -11.31
CA LEU A 394 2.41 -28.77 -11.00
C LEU A 394 3.90 -29.09 -10.99
N THR A 395 4.25 -30.32 -10.60
CA THR A 395 5.63 -30.75 -10.39
C THR A 395 6.08 -31.78 -11.42
N GLN A 396 5.16 -32.45 -12.12
CA GLN A 396 5.52 -33.35 -13.21
C GLN A 396 6.13 -32.53 -14.36
N PRO A 397 7.40 -32.74 -14.72
CA PRO A 397 8.06 -31.94 -15.73
C PRO A 397 7.39 -32.10 -17.09
N SER A 398 6.78 -31.01 -17.53
CA SER A 398 6.05 -30.86 -18.77
C SER A 398 6.22 -29.43 -19.28
N PRO A 399 6.01 -29.16 -20.57
CA PRO A 399 6.03 -27.81 -21.12
C PRO A 399 5.19 -26.85 -20.27
N SER A 400 3.95 -27.22 -19.93
CA SER A 400 3.02 -26.42 -19.14
C SER A 400 3.49 -26.18 -17.70
N SER A 401 4.06 -27.19 -17.02
CA SER A 401 4.57 -27.01 -15.65
C SER A 401 5.76 -26.06 -15.58
N ILE A 402 6.66 -26.11 -16.57
CA ILE A 402 7.86 -25.27 -16.64
C ILE A 402 7.46 -23.83 -17.00
N SER A 403 6.59 -23.65 -17.99
CA SER A 403 6.11 -22.32 -18.37
C SER A 403 5.33 -21.66 -17.23
N PHE A 404 4.44 -22.40 -16.57
CA PHE A 404 3.69 -21.91 -15.41
C PHE A 404 4.61 -21.54 -14.24
N LEU A 405 5.54 -22.42 -13.84
CA LEU A 405 6.47 -22.10 -12.76
C LEU A 405 7.40 -20.94 -13.14
N SER A 406 7.83 -20.85 -14.40
CA SER A 406 8.59 -19.71 -14.90
C SER A 406 7.81 -18.40 -14.75
N ALA A 407 6.52 -18.39 -15.10
CA ALA A 407 5.66 -17.23 -14.94
C ALA A 407 5.48 -16.82 -13.47
N LEU A 408 5.34 -17.80 -12.57
CA LEU A 408 5.29 -17.56 -11.13
C LEU A 408 6.61 -16.95 -10.60
N LEU A 409 7.77 -17.46 -11.01
CA LEU A 409 9.07 -16.93 -10.59
C LEU A 409 9.31 -15.52 -11.12
N LEU A 410 8.92 -15.24 -12.37
CA LEU A 410 8.93 -13.87 -12.91
C LEU A 410 7.99 -12.94 -12.15
N SER A 411 6.79 -13.42 -11.81
CA SER A 411 5.83 -12.68 -11.00
C SER A 411 6.41 -12.35 -9.63
N LEU A 412 7.04 -13.33 -8.96
CA LEU A 412 7.75 -13.13 -7.68
C LEU A 412 8.88 -12.11 -7.79
N ARG A 413 9.64 -12.11 -8.87
CA ARG A 413 10.70 -11.11 -9.12
C ARG A 413 10.12 -9.69 -9.17
N ILE A 414 9.00 -9.50 -9.87
CA ILE A 414 8.29 -8.22 -9.93
C ILE A 414 7.78 -7.81 -8.54
N LEU A 415 7.10 -8.71 -7.83
CA LEU A 415 6.56 -8.46 -6.48
C LEU A 415 7.66 -8.09 -5.47
N THR A 416 8.78 -8.83 -5.48
CA THR A 416 9.97 -8.55 -4.66
C THR A 416 10.57 -7.19 -5.01
N GLY A 417 10.59 -6.81 -6.30
CA GLY A 417 10.99 -5.48 -6.75
C GLY A 417 10.13 -4.34 -6.18
N TYR A 418 8.87 -4.64 -5.85
CA TYR A 418 7.94 -3.72 -5.21
C TYR A 418 7.91 -3.81 -3.68
N GLY A 419 8.80 -4.61 -3.08
CA GLY A 419 8.88 -4.82 -1.64
C GLY A 419 7.73 -5.64 -1.07
N TYR A 420 7.13 -6.51 -1.90
CA TYR A 420 6.11 -7.47 -1.50
C TYR A 420 6.71 -8.89 -1.57
N ASP A 421 7.24 -9.35 -0.44
CA ASP A 421 7.93 -10.64 -0.33
C ASP A 421 6.95 -11.75 0.04
N VAL A 422 6.79 -12.73 -0.85
CA VAL A 422 5.91 -13.90 -0.64
C VAL A 422 6.56 -15.17 -1.19
N PRO A 423 6.32 -16.35 -0.59
CA PRO A 423 6.88 -17.61 -1.08
C PRO A 423 6.15 -18.10 -2.35
N CYS A 424 6.84 -18.89 -3.18
CA CYS A 424 6.31 -19.39 -4.45
C CYS A 424 4.98 -20.15 -4.29
N ARG A 425 4.86 -20.96 -3.24
CA ARG A 425 3.62 -21.68 -2.92
C ARG A 425 2.43 -20.76 -2.72
N ALA A 426 2.62 -19.60 -2.08
CA ALA A 426 1.52 -18.67 -1.81
C ALA A 426 1.02 -18.05 -3.12
N VAL A 427 1.93 -17.65 -4.00
CA VAL A 427 1.61 -17.08 -5.33
C VAL A 427 0.94 -18.13 -6.22
N ALA A 428 1.42 -19.37 -6.21
CA ALA A 428 0.77 -20.49 -6.91
C ALA A 428 -0.66 -20.73 -6.40
N SER A 429 -0.85 -20.69 -5.08
CA SER A 429 -2.18 -20.82 -4.47
C SER A 429 -3.09 -19.64 -4.80
N LEU A 430 -2.55 -18.43 -4.90
CA LEU A 430 -3.29 -17.22 -5.29
C LEU A 430 -3.78 -17.31 -6.73
N CYS A 431 -2.93 -17.81 -7.63
CA CYS A 431 -3.25 -17.99 -9.04
C CYS A 431 -4.32 -19.07 -9.27
N LEU A 432 -4.15 -20.26 -8.67
CA LEU A 432 -4.96 -21.44 -8.96
C LEU A 432 -6.25 -21.53 -8.13
N PHE A 433 -6.20 -21.17 -6.85
CA PHE A 433 -7.25 -21.51 -5.88
C PHE A 433 -7.93 -20.32 -5.21
N SER A 434 -7.57 -19.10 -5.59
CA SER A 434 -8.16 -17.89 -5.03
C SER A 434 -9.47 -17.51 -5.72
N ASN A 435 -10.19 -16.57 -5.13
CA ASN A 435 -11.34 -15.88 -5.74
C ASN A 435 -10.94 -14.45 -6.14
N GLU A 436 -11.86 -13.76 -6.83
CA GLU A 436 -11.66 -12.38 -7.27
C GLU A 436 -11.40 -11.42 -6.10
N GLU A 437 -12.17 -11.52 -5.01
CA GLU A 437 -12.02 -10.63 -3.84
C GLU A 437 -10.64 -10.72 -3.20
N LEU A 438 -10.11 -11.93 -2.99
CA LEU A 438 -8.79 -12.12 -2.41
C LEU A 438 -7.68 -11.68 -3.37
N GLN A 439 -7.81 -11.93 -4.67
CA GLN A 439 -6.85 -11.42 -5.66
C GLN A 439 -6.85 -9.89 -5.70
N LEU A 440 -8.01 -9.24 -5.59
CA LEU A 440 -8.11 -7.78 -5.53
C LEU A 440 -7.47 -7.21 -4.26
N VAL A 441 -7.65 -7.86 -3.12
CA VAL A 441 -6.99 -7.44 -1.86
C VAL A 441 -5.47 -7.53 -1.99
N GLU A 442 -4.94 -8.62 -2.55
CA GLU A 442 -3.49 -8.75 -2.74
C GLU A 442 -2.95 -7.77 -3.78
N LEU A 443 -3.68 -7.53 -4.88
CA LEU A 443 -3.34 -6.50 -5.85
C LEU A 443 -3.25 -5.12 -5.18
N LYS A 444 -4.21 -4.76 -4.33
CA LYS A 444 -4.19 -3.50 -3.57
C LYS A 444 -2.98 -3.41 -2.64
N ASN A 445 -2.63 -4.50 -1.96
CA ASN A 445 -1.43 -4.55 -1.10
C ASN A 445 -0.14 -4.28 -1.91
N VAL A 446 -0.03 -4.88 -3.10
CA VAL A 446 1.11 -4.66 -4.01
C VAL A 446 1.12 -3.22 -4.49
N VAL A 447 -0.03 -2.68 -4.94
CA VAL A 447 -0.13 -1.28 -5.37
C VAL A 447 0.23 -0.33 -4.23
N ASP A 448 -0.22 -0.57 -3.00
CA ASP A 448 0.13 0.23 -1.83
C ASP A 448 1.62 0.12 -1.46
N SER A 449 2.27 -1.02 -1.67
CA SER A 449 3.72 -1.15 -1.49
C SER A 449 4.48 -0.37 -2.57
N THR A 450 3.97 -0.35 -3.81
CA THR A 450 4.56 0.45 -4.88
C THR A 450 4.50 1.94 -4.56
N THR A 451 3.37 2.49 -4.12
CA THR A 451 3.21 3.94 -3.92
C THR A 451 4.12 4.52 -2.82
N LYS A 452 4.61 3.68 -1.89
CA LYS A 452 5.56 4.08 -0.84
C LYS A 452 6.97 4.35 -1.38
N GLN A 453 7.32 3.84 -2.55
CA GLN A 453 8.64 4.04 -3.16
C GLN A 453 8.62 5.26 -4.10
N THR A 454 9.61 6.16 -3.98
CA THR A 454 9.74 7.31 -4.89
C THR A 454 10.25 6.86 -6.25
N ARG A 455 9.52 7.17 -7.33
CA ARG A 455 9.84 6.74 -8.70
C ARG A 455 9.74 7.88 -9.71
N SER A 456 10.39 7.73 -10.86
CA SER A 456 10.30 8.64 -12.00
C SER A 456 9.13 8.29 -12.94
N LYS A 457 8.77 9.20 -13.86
CA LYS A 457 7.70 8.98 -14.86
C LYS A 457 7.90 7.70 -15.68
N GLN A 458 9.13 7.43 -16.15
CA GLN A 458 9.44 6.23 -16.94
C GLN A 458 9.27 4.94 -16.14
N GLN A 459 9.57 4.99 -14.83
CA GLN A 459 9.40 3.85 -13.96
C GLN A 459 7.91 3.55 -13.71
N TRP A 460 7.04 4.55 -13.68
CA TRP A 460 5.59 4.33 -13.53
C TRP A 460 4.93 3.68 -14.75
N LEU A 461 5.40 3.99 -15.96
CA LEU A 461 4.97 3.27 -17.16
C LEU A 461 5.34 1.80 -17.09
N LEU A 462 6.60 1.51 -16.74
CA LEU A 462 7.06 0.14 -16.50
C LEU A 462 6.26 -0.53 -15.37
N VAL A 463 5.91 0.18 -14.30
CA VAL A 463 5.07 -0.36 -13.22
C VAL A 463 3.70 -0.75 -13.73
N ARG A 464 3.07 0.11 -14.53
CA ARG A 464 1.78 -0.20 -15.17
C ARG A 464 1.89 -1.44 -16.05
N ASP A 465 2.89 -1.50 -16.92
CA ASP A 465 3.07 -2.64 -17.84
C ASP A 465 3.31 -3.95 -17.07
N GLN A 466 4.10 -3.91 -15.99
CA GLN A 466 4.34 -5.07 -15.13
C GLN A 466 3.10 -5.49 -14.33
N LEU A 467 2.29 -4.56 -13.82
CA LEU A 467 1.04 -4.88 -13.11
C LEU A 467 -0.01 -5.46 -14.04
N LEU A 468 -0.10 -4.95 -15.28
CA LEU A 468 -0.97 -5.51 -16.31
C LEU A 468 -0.48 -6.89 -16.73
N TRP A 469 0.82 -7.09 -16.92
CA TRP A 469 1.37 -8.41 -17.18
C TRP A 469 1.13 -9.37 -16.01
N LEU A 470 1.15 -8.94 -14.75
CA LEU A 470 0.77 -9.80 -13.62
C LEU A 470 -0.71 -10.22 -13.67
N GLN A 471 -1.58 -9.49 -14.37
CA GLN A 471 -2.98 -9.86 -14.50
C GLN A 471 -3.17 -11.07 -15.42
N ASP A 472 -2.54 -11.07 -16.60
CA ASP A 472 -2.83 -12.02 -17.70
C ASP A 472 -1.58 -12.75 -18.26
N TRP A 473 -0.37 -12.38 -17.81
CA TRP A 473 0.93 -12.81 -18.34
C TRP A 473 1.13 -12.53 -19.85
N GLN A 474 0.54 -11.44 -20.35
CA GLN A 474 0.64 -11.01 -21.74
C GLN A 474 1.22 -9.59 -21.88
N THR A 475 1.90 -9.35 -23.01
CA THR A 475 2.50 -8.05 -23.38
C THR A 475 1.79 -7.35 -24.52
N GLU A 476 1.09 -8.09 -25.40
CA GLU A 476 0.36 -7.50 -26.53
C GLU A 476 -1.15 -7.66 -26.37
N GLN A 477 -1.88 -6.57 -26.62
CA GLN A 477 -3.33 -6.58 -26.72
C GLN A 477 -3.72 -7.23 -28.04
N SER A 478 -4.52 -8.29 -28.02
CA SER A 478 -5.27 -8.65 -29.22
C SER A 478 -6.32 -7.55 -29.44
N ASP A 479 -6.17 -6.77 -30.51
CA ASP A 479 -7.08 -5.67 -30.93
C ASP A 479 -8.58 -6.08 -31.06
N ASN A 480 -8.90 -7.37 -30.95
CA ASN A 480 -10.20 -7.95 -31.29
C ASN A 480 -10.93 -8.66 -30.13
N GLY A 481 -10.72 -8.29 -28.85
CA GLY A 481 -11.27 -9.10 -27.75
C GLY A 481 -11.56 -8.36 -26.46
N TRP A 482 -12.41 -7.34 -26.47
CA TRP A 482 -13.01 -6.84 -25.22
C TRP A 482 -14.12 -7.77 -24.68
N ASP A 483 -14.55 -8.77 -25.46
CA ASP A 483 -15.74 -9.60 -25.18
C ASP A 483 -15.47 -11.12 -25.02
N GLU A 484 -14.25 -11.62 -25.29
CA GLU A 484 -13.92 -13.03 -25.03
C GLU A 484 -13.13 -13.18 -23.72
N PRO A 485 -13.54 -14.10 -22.81
CA PRO A 485 -12.79 -14.35 -21.59
C PRO A 485 -11.38 -14.79 -21.97
N SER A 486 -10.37 -14.03 -21.53
CA SER A 486 -8.97 -14.33 -21.77
C SER A 486 -8.70 -15.79 -21.40
N THR A 487 -8.29 -16.59 -22.38
CA THR A 487 -7.90 -18.00 -22.18
C THR A 487 -6.65 -18.15 -21.31
N HIS A 488 -6.05 -17.03 -20.91
CA HIS A 488 -4.79 -16.95 -20.19
C HIS A 488 -5.07 -16.52 -18.74
N GLN A 489 -4.53 -17.28 -17.79
CA GLN A 489 -4.71 -17.03 -16.36
C GLN A 489 -3.37 -16.54 -15.78
N GLY A 490 -3.16 -15.22 -15.72
CA GLY A 490 -2.03 -14.63 -14.98
C GLY A 490 -2.20 -14.73 -13.46
N LEU A 491 -1.45 -13.96 -12.68
CA LEU A 491 -1.55 -13.99 -11.21
C LEU A 491 -2.88 -13.43 -10.69
N PHE A 492 -3.34 -12.32 -11.28
CA PHE A 492 -4.56 -11.61 -10.89
C PHE A 492 -5.69 -11.75 -11.92
N TRP A 493 -5.71 -12.85 -12.67
CA TRP A 493 -6.58 -13.05 -13.83
C TRP A 493 -8.08 -12.99 -13.55
N ARG A 494 -8.51 -13.22 -12.31
CA ARG A 494 -9.94 -13.11 -11.93
C ARG A 494 -10.36 -11.67 -11.71
N VAL A 495 -9.40 -10.76 -11.52
CA VAL A 495 -9.67 -9.33 -11.39
C VAL A 495 -9.81 -8.74 -12.80
N PRO A 496 -10.92 -8.09 -13.14
CA PRO A 496 -11.11 -7.51 -14.47
C PRO A 496 -10.12 -6.37 -14.71
N ARG A 497 -9.70 -6.22 -15.96
CA ARG A 497 -8.63 -5.27 -16.35
C ARG A 497 -8.97 -3.84 -15.98
N ASP A 498 -10.22 -3.44 -16.16
CA ASP A 498 -10.74 -2.13 -15.75
C ASP A 498 -10.50 -1.86 -14.26
N THR A 499 -10.63 -2.88 -13.40
CA THR A 499 -10.38 -2.73 -11.97
C THR A 499 -8.89 -2.59 -11.69
N VAL A 500 -8.03 -3.36 -12.37
CA VAL A 500 -6.57 -3.21 -12.26
C VAL A 500 -6.13 -1.80 -12.68
N GLU A 501 -6.60 -1.32 -13.84
CA GLU A 501 -6.35 0.02 -14.35
C GLU A 501 -6.90 1.12 -13.42
N THR A 502 -8.04 0.90 -12.78
CA THR A 502 -8.60 1.82 -11.78
C THR A 502 -7.70 1.92 -10.55
N GLU A 503 -7.17 0.81 -10.05
CA GLU A 503 -6.23 0.82 -8.91
C GLU A 503 -4.88 1.45 -9.30
N ILE A 504 -4.40 1.24 -10.54
CA ILE A 504 -3.20 1.93 -11.08
C ILE A 504 -3.43 3.43 -11.17
N LEU A 505 -4.59 3.89 -11.66
CA LEU A 505 -4.96 5.31 -11.67
C LEU A 505 -4.93 5.89 -10.25
N LYS A 506 -5.57 5.22 -9.28
CA LYS A 506 -5.53 5.64 -7.87
C LYS A 506 -4.09 5.73 -7.34
N ALA A 507 -3.23 4.78 -7.71
CA ALA A 507 -1.82 4.78 -7.36
C ALA A 507 -1.06 5.99 -7.92
N LEU A 508 -1.24 6.32 -9.20
CA LEU A 508 -0.62 7.48 -9.86
C LEU A 508 -1.08 8.79 -9.19
N LEU A 509 -2.37 8.93 -8.90
CA LEU A 509 -2.92 10.08 -8.18
C LEU A 509 -2.35 10.18 -6.76
N SER A 510 -2.10 9.04 -6.11
CA SER A 510 -1.49 9.00 -4.79
C SER A 510 -0.03 9.47 -4.81
N ALA A 511 0.72 9.07 -5.84
CA ALA A 511 2.12 9.37 -6.09
C ALA A 511 2.36 10.78 -6.68
N ARG A 512 1.29 11.52 -6.99
CA ARG A 512 1.28 12.88 -7.58
C ARG A 512 1.76 12.93 -9.04
N GLU A 513 1.67 11.83 -9.76
CA GLU A 513 1.98 11.74 -11.18
C GLU A 513 0.76 12.12 -12.04
N TYR A 514 0.23 13.32 -11.82
CA TYR A 514 -1.04 13.76 -12.42
C TYR A 514 -0.97 13.87 -13.94
N GLN A 515 0.13 14.39 -14.48
CA GLN A 515 0.31 14.55 -15.92
C GLN A 515 0.36 13.19 -16.63
N LEU A 516 1.06 12.21 -16.05
CA LEU A 516 1.08 10.85 -16.59
C LEU A 516 -0.31 10.20 -16.55
N ALA A 517 -1.06 10.39 -15.45
CA ALA A 517 -2.43 9.89 -15.36
C ALA A 517 -3.36 10.54 -16.40
N VAL A 518 -3.23 11.84 -16.65
CA VAL A 518 -3.95 12.53 -17.73
C VAL A 518 -3.56 11.96 -19.09
N ASP A 519 -2.25 11.81 -19.36
CA ASP A 519 -1.74 11.26 -20.63
C ASP A 519 -2.32 9.86 -20.91
N ILE A 520 -2.46 9.00 -19.90
CA ILE A 520 -2.93 7.61 -20.07
C ILE A 520 -4.46 7.53 -20.18
N TYR A 521 -5.19 8.21 -19.29
CA TYR A 521 -6.63 7.94 -19.08
C TYR A 521 -7.57 8.95 -19.74
N THR A 522 -7.08 10.05 -20.32
CA THR A 522 -7.94 11.09 -20.93
C THR A 522 -7.78 11.21 -22.46
N GLN A 523 -6.89 10.43 -23.07
CA GLN A 523 -6.68 10.44 -24.52
C GLN A 523 -7.79 9.67 -25.25
N SER A 524 -8.54 10.37 -26.11
CA SER A 524 -9.64 9.80 -26.89
C SER A 524 -9.16 8.66 -27.80
N GLY A 525 -9.74 7.46 -27.64
CA GLY A 525 -9.52 6.29 -28.51
C GLY A 525 -8.44 5.31 -28.05
N SER A 526 -7.59 5.68 -27.08
CA SER A 526 -6.56 4.80 -26.51
C SER A 526 -6.67 4.65 -24.97
N ALA A 527 -7.61 5.35 -24.33
CA ALA A 527 -7.79 5.27 -22.89
C ALA A 527 -8.30 3.87 -22.50
N PRO A 528 -7.68 3.21 -21.49
CA PRO A 528 -8.05 1.86 -21.06
C PRO A 528 -9.33 1.83 -20.21
N LEU A 529 -9.82 2.99 -19.76
CA LEU A 529 -11.01 3.11 -18.91
C LEU A 529 -12.06 4.02 -19.57
N ASN A 530 -13.32 3.76 -19.26
CA ASN A 530 -14.41 4.64 -19.65
C ASN A 530 -14.28 6.00 -18.94
N PRO A 531 -14.68 7.12 -19.58
CA PRO A 531 -14.55 8.44 -18.97
C PRO A 531 -15.31 8.55 -17.65
N THR A 532 -16.42 7.84 -17.48
CA THR A 532 -17.18 7.79 -16.22
C THR A 532 -16.39 7.11 -15.09
N GLN A 533 -15.72 5.99 -15.37
CA GLN A 533 -14.88 5.28 -14.39
C GLN A 533 -13.69 6.16 -13.97
N VAL A 534 -13.07 6.88 -14.92
CA VAL A 534 -12.00 7.83 -14.64
C VAL A 534 -12.50 8.97 -13.75
N GLU A 535 -13.66 9.55 -14.07
CA GLU A 535 -14.28 10.60 -13.26
C GLU A 535 -14.54 10.11 -11.81
N GLU A 536 -15.15 8.94 -11.64
CA GLU A 536 -15.44 8.35 -10.34
C GLU A 536 -14.16 8.11 -9.50
N ALA A 537 -13.12 7.50 -10.10
CA ALA A 537 -11.86 7.23 -9.43
C ALA A 537 -11.13 8.52 -9.02
N VAL A 538 -11.14 9.55 -9.87
CA VAL A 538 -10.57 10.86 -9.58
C VAL A 538 -11.34 11.56 -8.46
N VAL A 539 -12.67 11.51 -8.49
CA VAL A 539 -13.54 12.06 -7.43
C VAL A 539 -13.27 11.39 -6.08
N GLU A 540 -13.15 10.06 -6.05
CA GLU A 540 -12.80 9.30 -4.86
C GLU A 540 -11.43 9.72 -4.30
N ALA A 541 -10.42 9.85 -5.17
CA ALA A 541 -9.08 10.29 -4.78
C ALA A 541 -9.06 11.73 -4.23
N ILE A 542 -9.85 12.64 -4.82
CA ILE A 542 -10.00 14.02 -4.32
C ILE A 542 -10.64 14.02 -2.94
N TYR A 543 -11.74 13.31 -2.74
CA TYR A 543 -12.41 13.24 -1.45
C TYR A 543 -11.54 12.57 -0.38
N SER A 544 -10.84 11.50 -0.72
CA SER A 544 -9.86 10.88 0.20
C SER A 544 -8.76 11.86 0.62
N ALA A 545 -8.22 12.67 -0.30
CA ALA A 545 -7.23 13.70 0.04
C ALA A 545 -7.83 14.87 0.85
N TYR A 546 -9.07 15.25 0.58
CA TYR A 546 -9.81 16.31 1.27
C TYR A 546 -10.19 15.91 2.70
N ASP A 547 -10.79 14.73 2.87
CA ASP A 547 -11.31 14.26 4.15
C ASP A 547 -10.18 13.97 5.14
N ASN A 548 -9.01 13.53 4.66
CA ASN A 548 -7.81 13.29 5.48
C ASN A 548 -6.95 14.55 5.71
N ALA A 549 -7.36 15.73 5.24
CA ALA A 549 -6.57 16.95 5.40
C ALA A 549 -6.67 17.51 6.84
N SER A 550 -5.53 17.97 7.38
CA SER A 550 -5.47 18.57 8.72
C SER A 550 -5.84 20.05 8.77
N ASN A 551 -5.89 20.73 7.62
CA ASN A 551 -6.21 22.15 7.50
C ASN A 551 -6.87 22.43 6.15
N GLY A 552 -7.65 23.50 6.08
CA GLY A 552 -8.37 23.90 4.87
C GLY A 552 -7.55 24.63 3.80
N ASN A 553 -6.25 24.87 3.99
CA ASN A 553 -5.48 25.67 3.05
C ASN A 553 -5.11 24.88 1.79
N ARG A 554 -5.64 25.31 0.63
CA ARG A 554 -5.38 24.69 -0.69
C ARG A 554 -3.92 24.64 -1.13
N THR A 555 -3.00 25.31 -0.42
CA THR A 555 -1.57 25.32 -0.74
C THR A 555 -0.74 24.36 0.12
N ARG A 556 -1.35 23.65 1.08
CA ARG A 556 -0.63 22.76 2.02
C ARG A 556 -1.34 21.41 2.22
N GLY A 557 -0.54 20.37 2.50
CA GLY A 557 -1.04 19.07 2.94
C GLY A 557 -2.00 18.38 1.96
N GLY A 558 -3.01 17.68 2.51
CA GLY A 558 -4.04 16.97 1.73
C GLY A 558 -4.91 17.87 0.87
N MET A 559 -5.18 19.10 1.31
CA MET A 559 -5.94 20.09 0.52
C MET A 559 -5.20 20.52 -0.75
N LYS A 560 -3.87 20.64 -0.71
CA LYS A 560 -3.07 20.86 -1.91
C LYS A 560 -3.20 19.70 -2.90
N LYS A 561 -3.09 18.47 -2.41
CA LYS A 561 -3.25 17.26 -3.23
C LYS A 561 -4.64 17.22 -3.89
N ALA A 562 -5.71 17.46 -3.13
CA ALA A 562 -7.07 17.53 -3.64
C ALA A 562 -7.23 18.60 -4.75
N TYR A 563 -6.67 19.79 -4.53
CA TYR A 563 -6.73 20.89 -5.50
C TYR A 563 -5.90 20.63 -6.76
N GLU A 564 -4.69 20.05 -6.63
CA GLU A 564 -3.84 19.70 -7.77
C GLU A 564 -4.46 18.61 -8.65
N ILE A 565 -5.10 17.60 -8.04
CA ILE A 565 -5.85 16.57 -8.79
C ILE A 565 -7.00 17.22 -9.57
N LEU A 566 -7.82 18.06 -8.91
CA LEU A 566 -8.91 18.77 -9.58
C LEU A 566 -8.40 19.61 -10.76
N GLN A 567 -7.32 20.37 -10.55
CA GLN A 567 -6.76 21.24 -11.58
C GLN A 567 -6.26 20.45 -12.80
N ALA A 568 -5.72 19.25 -12.61
CA ALA A 568 -5.23 18.41 -13.68
C ALA A 568 -6.37 17.81 -14.53
N PHE A 569 -7.45 17.35 -13.90
CA PHE A 569 -8.52 16.61 -14.61
C PHE A 569 -9.69 17.49 -15.07
N GLN A 570 -10.01 18.57 -14.38
CA GLN A 570 -11.16 19.44 -14.72
C GLN A 570 -11.19 19.91 -16.19
N PRO A 571 -10.06 20.27 -16.85
CA PRO A 571 -10.07 20.66 -18.26
C PRO A 571 -10.57 19.58 -19.23
N HIS A 572 -10.40 18.30 -18.86
CA HIS A 572 -10.77 17.15 -19.67
C HIS A 572 -12.23 16.71 -19.46
N PHE A 573 -12.91 17.25 -18.43
CA PHE A 573 -14.29 16.93 -18.07
C PHE A 573 -15.13 18.21 -17.88
N PRO A 574 -15.34 19.04 -18.92
CA PRO A 574 -15.99 20.35 -18.80
C PRO A 574 -17.49 20.26 -18.41
N GLU A 575 -18.13 19.14 -18.71
CA GLU A 575 -19.55 18.89 -18.43
C GLU A 575 -19.79 18.33 -17.02
N SER A 576 -18.75 17.88 -16.32
CA SER A 576 -18.88 17.32 -14.96
C SER A 576 -19.40 18.38 -13.99
N LYS A 577 -20.58 18.11 -13.42
CA LYS A 577 -21.14 18.91 -12.32
C LYS A 577 -20.36 18.67 -11.02
N ILE A 578 -19.88 17.44 -10.82
CA ILE A 578 -19.19 17.03 -9.59
C ILE A 578 -17.87 17.80 -9.44
N PHE A 579 -17.08 17.97 -10.51
CA PHE A 579 -15.86 18.78 -10.44
C PHE A 579 -16.13 20.25 -10.14
N LYS A 580 -17.23 20.82 -10.66
CA LYS A 580 -17.64 22.20 -10.31
C LYS A 580 -18.01 22.30 -8.83
N HIS A 581 -18.74 21.33 -8.30
CA HIS A 581 -19.08 21.25 -6.87
C HIS A 581 -17.84 21.12 -5.99
N ILE A 582 -16.91 20.23 -6.34
CA ILE A 582 -15.64 20.04 -5.63
C ILE A 582 -14.81 21.33 -5.67
N GLY A 583 -14.74 22.03 -6.80
CA GLY A 583 -14.04 23.31 -6.92
C GLY A 583 -14.60 24.37 -5.97
N ALA A 584 -15.93 24.49 -5.90
CA ALA A 584 -16.60 25.37 -4.95
C ALA A 584 -16.33 24.95 -3.49
N LEU A 585 -16.37 23.64 -3.18
CA LEU A 585 -16.07 23.11 -1.86
C LEU A 585 -14.65 23.46 -1.40
N ILE A 586 -13.65 23.24 -2.25
CA ILE A 586 -12.24 23.56 -1.96
C ILE A 586 -12.07 25.07 -1.77
N ALA A 587 -12.74 25.90 -2.58
CA ALA A 587 -12.70 27.36 -2.44
C ALA A 587 -13.30 27.85 -1.12
N ALA A 588 -14.48 27.33 -0.72
CA ALA A 588 -15.10 27.64 0.57
C ALA A 588 -14.19 27.23 1.74
N THR A 589 -13.65 26.01 1.68
CA THR A 589 -12.77 25.45 2.71
C THR A 589 -11.49 26.28 2.86
N HIS A 590 -10.91 26.72 1.74
CA HIS A 590 -9.73 27.58 1.73
C HIS A 590 -10.02 28.95 2.35
N ALA A 591 -11.13 29.58 1.97
CA ALA A 591 -11.53 30.87 2.53
C ALA A 591 -11.81 30.77 4.05
N LEU A 592 -12.44 29.67 4.51
CA LEU A 592 -12.67 29.42 5.93
C LEU A 592 -11.38 29.21 6.73
N SER A 593 -10.33 28.67 6.11
CA SER A 593 -9.05 28.42 6.80
C SER A 593 -8.32 29.69 7.24
N PHE A 594 -8.73 30.87 6.76
CA PHE A 594 -8.20 32.16 7.23
C PHE A 594 -8.86 32.67 8.52
N TYR A 595 -9.91 32.00 8.98
CA TYR A 595 -10.61 32.32 10.23
C TYR A 595 -10.25 31.30 11.31
N SER A 596 -10.20 31.74 12.57
CA SER A 596 -10.09 30.81 13.68
C SER A 596 -11.42 30.08 13.86
N LEU A 597 -11.38 28.75 13.82
CA LEU A 597 -12.58 27.93 13.96
C LEU A 597 -12.24 26.68 14.77
N THR A 598 -12.85 26.58 15.95
CA THR A 598 -12.74 25.45 16.86
C THR A 598 -14.14 24.92 17.17
N LEU A 599 -14.45 23.73 16.64
CA LEU A 599 -15.76 23.10 16.85
C LEU A 599 -15.82 22.34 18.18
N GLN A 600 -14.69 21.76 18.59
CA GLN A 600 -14.48 21.07 19.85
C GLN A 600 -13.26 21.70 20.56
N HIS A 601 -13.23 21.64 21.89
CA HIS A 601 -12.18 22.28 22.68
C HIS A 601 -10.79 21.74 22.30
N GLY A 602 -9.91 22.60 21.79
CA GLY A 602 -8.52 22.28 21.48
C GLY A 602 -8.25 21.58 20.14
N VAL A 603 -9.28 21.21 19.35
CA VAL A 603 -9.09 20.56 18.04
C VAL A 603 -9.30 21.58 16.90
N PRO A 604 -8.30 21.81 16.03
CA PRO A 604 -8.44 22.71 14.90
C PRO A 604 -9.44 22.15 13.88
N PHE A 605 -10.11 23.04 13.16
CA PHE A 605 -11.08 22.68 12.13
C PHE A 605 -10.48 21.82 11.00
N GLN A 606 -11.13 20.69 10.73
CA GLN A 606 -10.79 19.79 9.63
C GLN A 606 -11.80 19.90 8.48
N PRO A 607 -11.36 19.90 7.21
CA PRO A 607 -12.24 20.02 6.04
C PRO A 607 -13.41 19.03 6.00
N VAL A 608 -13.20 17.78 6.42
CA VAL A 608 -14.25 16.74 6.51
C VAL A 608 -15.49 17.21 7.30
N SER A 609 -15.29 18.10 8.28
CA SER A 609 -16.37 18.65 9.11
C SER A 609 -17.41 19.43 8.30
N ILE A 610 -17.03 20.02 7.16
CA ILE A 610 -17.96 20.76 6.28
C ILE A 610 -18.94 19.80 5.61
N ARG A 611 -18.43 18.68 5.09
CA ARG A 611 -19.25 17.70 4.35
C ARG A 611 -20.19 16.90 5.24
N VAL A 612 -19.76 16.64 6.48
CA VAL A 612 -20.56 15.89 7.46
C VAL A 612 -21.62 16.77 8.14
N GLN A 613 -21.46 18.09 8.12
CA GLN A 613 -22.41 18.99 8.77
C GLN A 613 -23.73 19.12 8.00
N HIS A 614 -24.82 19.03 8.76
CA HIS A 614 -26.17 19.12 8.23
C HIS A 614 -26.58 20.55 7.82
N ASP A 615 -25.93 21.57 8.39
CA ASP A 615 -26.12 22.99 8.06
C ASP A 615 -24.75 23.72 8.06
N PRO A 616 -24.10 23.86 6.89
CA PRO A 616 -22.77 24.46 6.79
C PRO A 616 -22.76 25.96 7.08
N LEU A 617 -23.90 26.66 6.97
CA LEU A 617 -23.98 28.09 7.28
C LEU A 617 -23.81 28.37 8.79
N SER A 618 -24.11 27.39 9.65
CA SER A 618 -23.85 27.48 11.09
C SER A 618 -22.36 27.61 11.43
N LEU A 619 -21.45 27.21 10.53
CA LEU A 619 -20.02 27.47 10.69
C LEU A 619 -19.71 28.96 10.66
N LEU A 620 -20.41 29.72 9.83
CA LEU A 620 -20.19 31.16 9.70
C LEU A 620 -20.64 31.91 10.95
N GLU A 621 -21.68 31.44 11.62
CA GLU A 621 -22.07 31.93 12.95
C GLU A 621 -20.93 31.72 13.97
N LYS A 622 -20.36 30.52 14.03
CA LYS A 622 -19.20 30.24 14.90
C LYS A 622 -17.95 31.05 14.53
N VAL A 623 -17.74 31.30 13.23
CA VAL A 623 -16.65 32.17 12.76
C VAL A 623 -16.86 33.60 13.27
N LEU A 624 -18.09 34.12 13.21
CA LEU A 624 -18.45 35.44 13.70
C LEU A 624 -18.27 35.57 15.22
N ASP A 625 -18.59 34.50 15.98
CA ASP A 625 -18.42 34.47 17.44
C ASP A 625 -16.95 34.39 17.88
N GLN A 626 -16.15 33.57 17.19
CA GLN A 626 -14.75 33.30 17.58
C GLN A 626 -13.77 34.36 17.07
N ASN A 627 -14.11 35.10 16.01
CA ASN A 627 -13.24 36.10 15.39
C ASN A 627 -13.83 37.50 15.55
N ALA A 628 -13.29 38.27 16.50
CA ALA A 628 -13.67 39.66 16.70
C ALA A 628 -13.54 40.47 15.40
N LYS A 629 -14.57 41.27 15.08
CA LYS A 629 -14.65 42.14 13.88
C LYS A 629 -14.72 41.41 12.53
N SER A 630 -14.86 40.09 12.49
CA SER A 630 -15.01 39.35 11.24
C SER A 630 -16.28 39.76 10.45
N TYR A 631 -17.30 40.28 11.14
CA TYR A 631 -18.50 40.86 10.54
C TYR A 631 -18.19 42.00 9.55
N THR A 632 -17.04 42.67 9.65
CA THR A 632 -16.63 43.73 8.70
C THR A 632 -16.25 43.20 7.31
N LYS A 633 -15.98 41.90 7.20
CA LYS A 633 -15.60 41.21 5.95
C LYS A 633 -16.80 40.49 5.31
N LEU A 634 -17.92 41.18 5.19
CA LEU A 634 -19.17 40.60 4.69
C LEU A 634 -19.01 39.96 3.31
N ASP A 635 -18.31 40.61 2.37
CA ASP A 635 -18.15 40.07 1.02
C ASP A 635 -17.37 38.73 1.01
N ASP A 636 -16.38 38.56 1.90
CA ASP A 636 -15.67 37.29 2.07
C ASP A 636 -16.61 36.21 2.62
N LEU A 637 -17.42 36.53 3.65
CA LEU A 637 -18.39 35.60 4.23
C LEU A 637 -19.47 35.20 3.20
N LEU A 638 -19.95 36.14 2.40
CA LEU A 638 -20.88 35.88 1.30
C LEU A 638 -20.25 34.98 0.23
N SER A 639 -18.97 35.20 -0.10
CA SER A 639 -18.26 34.33 -1.03
C SER A 639 -18.17 32.88 -0.53
N ILE A 640 -17.94 32.68 0.78
CA ILE A 640 -17.95 31.35 1.40
C ILE A 640 -19.34 30.72 1.30
N GLY A 641 -20.39 31.48 1.61
CA GLY A 641 -21.77 31.03 1.49
C GLY A 641 -22.15 30.61 0.07
N ARG A 642 -21.82 31.43 -0.93
CA ARG A 642 -22.04 31.10 -2.35
C ARG A 642 -21.33 29.83 -2.75
N ASN A 643 -20.09 29.64 -2.29
CA ASN A 643 -19.31 28.43 -2.56
C ASN A 643 -19.88 27.20 -1.84
N PHE A 644 -20.48 27.33 -0.65
CA PHE A 644 -21.21 26.23 -0.02
C PHE A 644 -22.43 25.80 -0.82
N VAL A 645 -23.20 26.76 -1.35
CA VAL A 645 -24.34 26.47 -2.23
C VAL A 645 -23.85 25.82 -3.53
N GLY A 646 -22.79 26.40 -4.13
CA GLY A 646 -22.16 25.88 -5.35
C GLY A 646 -21.51 24.50 -5.18
N ALA A 647 -21.16 24.12 -3.95
CA ALA A 647 -20.68 22.78 -3.60
C ALA A 647 -21.82 21.75 -3.47
N GLY A 648 -23.08 22.17 -3.60
CA GLY A 648 -24.25 21.30 -3.45
C GLY A 648 -24.54 20.90 -2.00
N LEU A 649 -24.03 21.65 -1.01
CA LEU A 649 -24.30 21.38 0.40
C LEU A 649 -25.72 21.83 0.79
N HIS A 650 -26.37 21.06 1.65
CA HIS A 650 -27.75 21.34 2.09
C HIS A 650 -27.81 22.62 2.93
N ILE A 651 -28.68 23.55 2.55
CA ILE A 651 -28.90 24.82 3.27
C ILE A 651 -30.28 24.81 3.88
N ARG A 652 -30.34 24.89 5.22
CA ARG A 652 -31.62 24.95 5.94
C ARG A 652 -32.11 26.40 6.03
N PRO A 653 -33.38 26.69 5.70
CA PRO A 653 -34.00 27.98 6.02
C PRO A 653 -34.09 28.16 7.54
N ALA A 654 -33.80 29.38 8.02
CA ALA A 654 -33.62 29.67 9.45
C ALA A 654 -34.92 29.68 10.30
N SER A 655 -36.09 29.43 9.71
CA SER A 655 -37.36 29.39 10.45
C SER A 655 -37.59 28.03 11.12
N GLY A 656 -37.60 28.04 12.46
CA GLY A 656 -37.99 26.91 13.30
C GLY A 656 -39.50 26.66 13.37
N ASP A 657 -39.86 25.48 13.88
CA ASP A 657 -41.20 25.03 14.32
C ASP A 657 -42.24 24.57 13.29
N ALA A 658 -41.82 23.89 12.22
CA ALA A 658 -42.69 22.93 11.53
C ALA A 658 -42.01 21.56 11.48
N ALA A 659 -42.09 20.82 12.58
CA ALA A 659 -41.60 19.44 12.71
C ALA A 659 -42.41 18.41 11.88
N ASP A 660 -43.25 18.84 10.93
CA ASP A 660 -44.23 17.96 10.29
C ASP A 660 -44.45 18.22 8.79
N LYS A 661 -43.45 18.75 8.08
CA LYS A 661 -43.45 18.77 6.61
C LYS A 661 -42.36 17.85 6.07
N THR A 662 -42.80 16.93 5.21
CA THR A 662 -42.06 15.89 4.50
C THR A 662 -40.70 16.36 3.96
N PRO A 663 -39.66 15.50 3.93
CA PRO A 663 -38.27 15.85 3.61
C PRO A 663 -38.00 16.04 2.11
N SER A 664 -38.90 16.68 1.37
CA SER A 664 -38.83 16.67 -0.10
C SER A 664 -39.26 17.99 -0.70
N GLU A 665 -38.45 19.03 -0.52
CA GLU A 665 -38.35 20.15 -1.46
C GLU A 665 -36.94 20.72 -1.34
N THR A 666 -36.00 20.13 -2.10
CA THR A 666 -34.68 20.73 -2.30
C THR A 666 -34.90 22.10 -2.95
N LEU A 667 -34.54 23.16 -2.24
CA LEU A 667 -34.54 24.53 -2.77
C LEU A 667 -33.84 24.55 -4.13
N THR A 668 -34.39 25.27 -5.11
CA THR A 668 -33.68 25.47 -6.38
C THR A 668 -32.34 26.17 -6.10
N GLY A 669 -31.33 25.94 -6.95
CA GLY A 669 -29.98 26.48 -6.70
C GLY A 669 -29.95 28.00 -6.51
N GLU A 670 -30.82 28.73 -7.22
CA GLU A 670 -30.96 30.18 -7.10
C GLU A 670 -31.62 30.58 -5.78
N ASP A 671 -32.67 29.87 -5.35
CA ASP A 671 -33.34 30.11 -4.08
C ASP A 671 -32.45 29.81 -2.87
N ALA A 672 -31.62 28.76 -2.97
CA ALA A 672 -30.64 28.41 -1.95
C ALA A 672 -29.54 29.50 -1.82
N LEU A 673 -29.09 30.07 -2.94
CA LEU A 673 -28.15 31.20 -2.95
C LEU A 673 -28.75 32.42 -2.25
N VAL A 674 -29.96 32.83 -2.62
CA VAL A 674 -30.64 34.00 -2.01
C VAL A 674 -30.84 33.78 -0.51
N THR A 675 -31.26 32.59 -0.11
CA THR A 675 -31.46 32.24 1.30
C THR A 675 -30.15 32.29 2.09
N ALA A 676 -29.06 31.77 1.52
CA ALA A 676 -27.74 31.83 2.13
C ALA A 676 -27.24 33.27 2.30
N GLU A 677 -27.37 34.12 1.28
CA GLU A 677 -26.96 35.52 1.35
C GLU A 677 -27.74 36.30 2.41
N ARG A 678 -29.07 36.12 2.47
CA ARG A 678 -29.93 36.73 3.49
C ARG A 678 -29.56 36.29 4.91
N ARG A 679 -29.21 35.01 5.09
CA ARG A 679 -28.82 34.48 6.39
C ARG A 679 -27.43 34.96 6.82
N ILE A 680 -26.47 35.03 5.91
CA ILE A 680 -25.11 35.50 6.23
C ILE A 680 -25.12 37.00 6.54
N THR A 681 -25.86 37.80 5.77
CA THR A 681 -26.05 39.23 6.06
C THR A 681 -26.70 39.44 7.41
N SER A 682 -27.74 38.68 7.76
CA SER A 682 -28.38 38.79 9.08
C SER A 682 -27.47 38.39 10.23
N LEU A 683 -26.66 37.32 10.07
CA LEU A 683 -25.65 36.92 11.04
C LEU A 683 -24.56 38.00 11.24
N ALA A 684 -24.08 38.61 10.16
CA ALA A 684 -23.10 39.69 10.23
C ALA A 684 -23.67 40.94 10.93
N ILE A 685 -24.93 41.30 10.66
CA ILE A 685 -25.63 42.38 11.37
C ILE A 685 -25.74 42.06 12.86
N ALA A 686 -26.17 40.85 13.23
CA ALA A 686 -26.27 40.45 14.62
C ALA A 686 -24.91 40.52 15.35
N SER A 687 -23.83 40.03 14.73
CA SER A 687 -22.47 40.09 15.28
C SER A 687 -21.96 41.53 15.45
N ALA A 688 -22.26 42.42 14.50
CA ALA A 688 -21.93 43.84 14.59
C ALA A 688 -22.66 44.51 15.77
N LEU A 689 -23.94 44.20 15.97
CA LEU A 689 -24.74 44.69 17.11
C LEU A 689 -24.18 44.17 18.44
N THR A 690 -23.87 42.87 18.55
CA THR A 690 -23.24 42.29 19.76
C THR A 690 -21.90 42.96 20.08
N SER A 691 -21.16 43.41 19.06
CA SER A 691 -19.89 44.13 19.21
C SER A 691 -20.05 45.64 19.46
N ASN A 692 -21.28 46.15 19.65
CA ASN A 692 -21.62 47.56 19.77
C ASN A 692 -21.24 48.44 18.56
N ASP A 693 -21.17 47.87 17.35
CA ASP A 693 -20.87 48.59 16.11
C ASP A 693 -22.13 48.79 15.26
N PHE A 694 -22.98 49.72 15.72
CA PHE A 694 -24.24 50.05 15.05
C PHE A 694 -24.02 50.65 13.64
N GLY A 695 -22.93 51.40 13.42
CA GLY A 695 -22.65 52.03 12.14
C GLY A 695 -22.48 51.02 11.01
N THR A 696 -21.73 49.94 11.27
CA THR A 696 -21.55 48.86 10.30
C THR A 696 -22.86 48.11 10.04
N ALA A 697 -23.62 47.78 11.09
CA ALA A 697 -24.94 47.15 10.97
C ALA A 697 -25.92 47.99 10.12
N TYR A 698 -26.00 49.29 10.39
CA TYR A 698 -26.81 50.25 9.65
C TYR A 698 -26.42 50.29 8.17
N SER A 699 -25.11 50.33 7.88
CA SER A 699 -24.61 50.37 6.51
C SER A 699 -24.98 49.11 5.70
N TYR A 700 -24.88 47.92 6.31
CA TYR A 700 -25.23 46.66 5.64
C TYR A 700 -26.72 46.56 5.37
N ILE A 701 -27.56 47.00 6.29
CA ILE A 701 -29.01 47.03 6.07
C ILE A 701 -29.33 47.94 4.89
N LEU A 702 -28.82 49.17 4.88
CA LEU A 702 -29.16 50.17 3.88
C LEU A 702 -28.64 49.80 2.47
N THR A 703 -27.48 49.13 2.40
CA THR A 703 -26.86 48.77 1.12
C THR A 703 -27.28 47.40 0.57
N ARG A 704 -27.68 46.44 1.43
CA ARG A 704 -27.92 45.05 1.02
C ARG A 704 -29.35 44.55 1.26
N LEU A 705 -30.08 45.09 2.24
CA LEU A 705 -31.42 44.60 2.61
C LEU A 705 -32.56 45.54 2.19
N THR A 706 -32.25 46.79 1.83
CA THR A 706 -33.25 47.75 1.33
C THR A 706 -33.74 47.33 -0.05
N PRO A 707 -35.07 47.24 -0.27
CA PRO A 707 -35.60 46.85 -1.56
C PRO A 707 -35.27 47.92 -2.61
N PRO A 708 -34.96 47.54 -3.86
CA PRO A 708 -34.58 48.47 -4.92
C PRO A 708 -35.70 49.47 -5.29
N SER A 709 -36.96 49.21 -4.89
CA SER A 709 -38.07 50.15 -5.02
C SER A 709 -37.91 51.41 -4.15
N ALA A 710 -37.04 51.37 -3.13
CA ALA A 710 -36.77 52.48 -2.21
C ALA A 710 -35.45 53.24 -2.52
N LEU A 711 -34.67 52.82 -3.53
CA LEU A 711 -33.37 53.41 -3.87
C LEU A 711 -33.28 53.71 -5.39
N PRO A 712 -32.87 54.92 -5.84
CA PRO A 712 -32.87 55.27 -7.26
C PRO A 712 -31.81 54.61 -8.16
N ASN A 713 -30.86 53.83 -7.64
CA ASN A 713 -29.76 53.23 -8.42
C ASN A 713 -29.13 52.02 -7.69
N THR A 714 -29.75 50.83 -7.77
CA THR A 714 -29.11 49.57 -7.32
C THR A 714 -29.52 48.38 -8.19
N SER A 715 -28.57 47.46 -8.39
CA SER A 715 -28.66 46.30 -9.28
C SER A 715 -29.82 45.33 -8.97
N PRO A 716 -30.37 44.62 -9.98
CA PRO A 716 -31.54 43.77 -9.83
C PRO A 716 -31.13 42.37 -9.37
N LEU A 717 -31.08 42.11 -8.05
CA LEU A 717 -30.86 40.76 -7.52
C LEU A 717 -31.89 40.29 -6.48
N PHE A 718 -32.85 41.13 -6.10
CA PHE A 718 -33.79 40.84 -4.99
C PHE A 718 -35.25 40.58 -5.38
N THR A 719 -35.60 40.50 -6.67
CA THR A 719 -37.03 40.61 -7.06
C THR A 719 -37.76 39.33 -7.43
N ASN A 720 -37.13 38.15 -7.53
CA ASN A 720 -37.83 36.95 -8.04
C ASN A 720 -37.64 35.68 -7.18
N SER A 721 -37.62 35.78 -5.84
CA SER A 721 -37.67 34.58 -4.99
C SER A 721 -39.11 34.26 -4.61
N THR A 722 -39.53 33.01 -4.80
CA THR A 722 -40.86 32.49 -4.42
C THR A 722 -40.99 32.20 -2.92
N ILE A 723 -39.91 32.42 -2.15
CA ILE A 723 -39.81 32.05 -0.73
C ILE A 723 -40.16 33.26 0.15
N PRO A 724 -41.05 33.09 1.17
CA PRO A 724 -41.36 34.14 2.12
C PRO A 724 -40.10 34.56 2.90
N ASP A 725 -39.76 35.83 2.82
CA ASP A 725 -38.55 36.39 3.43
C ASP A 725 -38.77 36.70 4.92
N ASP A 726 -38.54 35.72 5.77
CA ASP A 726 -38.72 35.84 7.24
C ASP A 726 -37.43 36.20 7.99
N ILE A 727 -36.31 36.36 7.26
CA ILE A 727 -34.97 36.59 7.84
C ILE A 727 -34.62 38.08 7.83
N THR A 728 -34.89 38.78 6.72
CA THR A 728 -34.45 40.16 6.53
C THR A 728 -35.17 41.14 7.45
N TRP A 729 -36.51 41.09 7.52
CA TRP A 729 -37.28 41.99 8.38
C TRP A 729 -36.91 41.83 9.86
N ARG A 730 -36.62 40.61 10.31
CA ARG A 730 -36.18 40.34 11.70
C ARG A 730 -34.81 40.94 11.99
N ALA A 731 -33.87 40.83 11.05
CA ALA A 731 -32.54 41.43 11.21
C ALA A 731 -32.64 42.97 11.32
N VAL A 732 -33.47 43.59 10.46
CA VAL A 732 -33.72 45.04 10.47
C VAL A 732 -34.42 45.47 11.76
N TYR A 733 -35.46 44.75 12.19
CA TYR A 733 -36.16 45.01 13.44
C TYR A 733 -35.22 44.93 14.64
N ASN A 734 -34.38 43.89 14.71
CA ASN A 734 -33.40 43.68 15.77
C ASN A 734 -32.37 44.82 15.83
N ALA A 735 -31.94 45.35 14.69
CA ALA A 735 -31.09 46.53 14.64
C ALA A 735 -31.83 47.81 15.09
N GLY A 736 -33.10 48.00 14.71
CA GLY A 736 -33.89 49.16 15.14
C GLY A 736 -34.17 49.21 16.66
N ARG A 737 -34.41 48.05 17.28
CA ARG A 737 -34.58 47.93 18.75
C ARG A 737 -33.28 47.94 19.54
N TYR A 738 -32.13 47.90 18.87
CA TYR A 738 -30.83 47.79 19.52
C TYR A 738 -30.57 48.97 20.47
N ARG A 739 -30.08 48.67 21.67
CA ARG A 739 -29.62 49.65 22.66
C ARG A 739 -28.22 49.28 23.13
N PRO A 740 -27.25 50.22 23.08
CA PRO A 740 -25.91 49.98 23.61
C PRO A 740 -26.00 49.62 25.10
N SER A 741 -25.30 48.57 25.51
CA SER A 741 -25.37 48.05 26.90
C SER A 741 -24.55 48.86 27.90
N SER A 742 -23.68 49.76 27.43
CA SER A 742 -22.92 50.70 28.27
C SER A 742 -23.01 52.10 27.67
N PRO A 743 -23.52 53.11 28.40
CA PRO A 743 -23.41 54.49 27.96
C PRO A 743 -21.93 54.84 27.89
N THR A 744 -21.41 55.08 26.70
CA THR A 744 -20.06 55.64 26.55
C THR A 744 -20.08 57.03 27.18
N THR A 745 -19.15 57.29 28.11
CA THR A 745 -19.10 58.50 28.95
C THR A 745 -18.83 59.81 28.18
N SER A 746 -18.99 59.82 26.85
CA SER A 746 -18.69 60.93 25.96
C SER A 746 -19.65 61.05 24.77
N THR A 747 -20.93 60.64 24.90
CA THR A 747 -21.93 60.90 23.85
C THR A 747 -22.36 62.36 23.88
N THR A 748 -22.32 63.02 22.72
CA THR A 748 -22.93 64.36 22.57
C THR A 748 -24.42 64.19 22.29
N LEU A 749 -25.25 65.14 22.72
CA LEU A 749 -26.69 65.15 22.41
C LEU A 749 -26.98 64.91 20.92
N GLN A 750 -26.23 65.57 20.05
CA GLN A 750 -26.35 65.42 18.61
C GLN A 750 -26.14 63.96 18.18
N SER A 751 -25.15 63.27 18.75
CA SER A 751 -24.87 61.87 18.42
C SER A 751 -26.02 60.94 18.85
N GLU A 752 -26.63 61.19 20.00
CA GLU A 752 -27.80 60.44 20.49
C GLU A 752 -29.02 60.65 19.59
N ILE A 753 -29.27 61.89 19.17
CA ILE A 753 -30.36 62.24 18.24
C ILE A 753 -30.14 61.56 16.88
N THR A 754 -28.91 61.60 16.33
CA THR A 754 -28.62 60.94 15.05
C THR A 754 -28.78 59.42 15.14
N HIS A 755 -28.34 58.80 16.24
CA HIS A 755 -28.47 57.36 16.45
C HIS A 755 -29.95 56.93 16.61
N LEU A 756 -30.76 57.69 17.35
CA LEU A 756 -32.21 57.45 17.46
C LEU A 756 -32.92 57.65 16.13
N SER A 757 -32.53 58.65 15.33
CA SER A 757 -33.05 58.86 13.99
C SER A 757 -32.78 57.66 13.09
N GLN A 758 -31.54 57.15 13.08
CA GLN A 758 -31.16 55.95 12.31
C GLN A 758 -31.95 54.71 12.77
N ARG A 759 -32.14 54.52 14.08
CA ARG A 759 -32.98 53.43 14.61
C ARG A 759 -34.43 53.54 14.18
N MET A 760 -34.99 54.75 14.16
CA MET A 760 -36.36 55.00 13.72
C MET A 760 -36.52 54.73 12.21
N GLU A 761 -35.51 55.05 11.41
CA GLU A 761 -35.44 54.70 9.99
C GLU A 761 -35.43 53.19 9.78
N LEU A 762 -34.59 52.45 10.51
CA LEU A 762 -34.58 50.98 10.44
C LEU A 762 -35.93 50.36 10.85
N LEU A 763 -36.59 50.88 11.89
CA LEU A 763 -37.92 50.40 12.29
C LEU A 763 -38.97 50.69 11.20
N SER A 764 -38.88 51.82 10.52
CA SER A 764 -39.75 52.12 9.38
C SER A 764 -39.50 51.18 8.20
N LEU A 765 -38.23 50.83 7.93
CA LEU A 765 -37.87 49.83 6.93
C LEU A 765 -38.41 48.44 7.30
N ALA A 766 -38.35 48.05 8.58
CA ALA A 766 -38.91 46.78 9.05
C ALA A 766 -40.42 46.69 8.75
N LEU A 767 -41.19 47.77 8.94
CA LEU A 767 -42.63 47.81 8.59
C LEU A 767 -42.90 47.56 7.10
N THR A 768 -41.98 47.97 6.23
CA THR A 768 -42.11 47.75 4.78
C THR A 768 -41.72 46.33 4.34
N LEU A 769 -40.86 45.67 5.12
CA LEU A 769 -40.30 44.35 4.81
C LEU A 769 -41.10 43.20 5.42
N THR A 770 -41.95 43.45 6.42
CA THR A 770 -42.73 42.40 7.09
C THR A 770 -43.67 41.69 6.10
N PRO A 771 -43.55 40.35 5.94
CA PRO A 771 -44.37 39.59 5.01
C PRO A 771 -45.80 39.34 5.53
N THR A 772 -45.98 39.35 6.86
CA THR A 772 -47.26 39.11 7.53
C THR A 772 -47.61 40.24 8.49
N PRO A 773 -48.90 40.44 8.83
CA PRO A 773 -49.32 41.51 9.74
C PRO A 773 -49.04 41.22 11.23
N ASP A 774 -48.77 39.96 11.60
CA ASP A 774 -48.58 39.54 13.00
C ASP A 774 -47.49 40.31 13.78
N PRO A 775 -46.28 40.59 13.23
CA PRO A 775 -45.24 41.34 13.95
C PRO A 775 -45.44 42.87 13.98
N LEU A 776 -46.44 43.42 13.26
CA LEU A 776 -46.64 44.88 13.16
C LEU A 776 -46.83 45.58 14.52
N PRO A 777 -47.60 45.04 15.49
CA PRO A 777 -47.77 45.69 16.80
C PRO A 777 -46.45 45.85 17.56
N GLU A 778 -45.55 44.86 17.47
CA GLU A 778 -44.25 44.91 18.13
C GLU A 778 -43.32 45.95 17.51
N ILE A 779 -43.32 46.06 16.18
CA ILE A 779 -42.52 47.04 15.43
C ILE A 779 -43.02 48.45 15.71
N LEU A 780 -44.34 48.68 15.62
CA LEU A 780 -44.95 49.99 15.92
C LEU A 780 -44.75 50.39 17.38
N GLY A 781 -44.82 49.43 18.31
CA GLY A 781 -44.54 49.67 19.71
C GLY A 781 -43.09 50.07 19.98
N ALA A 782 -42.13 49.52 19.23
CA ALA A 782 -40.73 49.95 19.30
C ALA A 782 -40.52 51.33 18.64
N TRP A 783 -41.20 51.59 17.51
CA TRP A 783 -41.13 52.86 16.79
C TRP A 783 -41.66 54.02 17.64
N ARG A 784 -42.84 53.86 18.26
CA ARG A 784 -43.43 54.88 19.17
C ARG A 784 -42.49 55.23 20.32
N ARG A 785 -41.83 54.23 20.91
CA ARG A 785 -40.85 54.46 21.99
C ARG A 785 -39.64 55.28 21.51
N CYS A 786 -39.14 55.02 20.31
CA CYS A 786 -38.07 55.84 19.70
C CYS A 786 -38.55 57.27 19.40
N ASP A 787 -39.80 57.44 18.97
CA ASP A 787 -40.41 58.75 18.67
C ASP A 787 -40.61 59.61 19.93
N GLU A 788 -41.05 59.00 21.04
CA GLU A 788 -41.11 59.65 22.36
C GLU A 788 -39.71 60.04 22.86
N GLU A 789 -38.73 59.14 22.72
CA GLU A 789 -37.34 59.35 23.14
C GLU A 789 -36.68 60.49 22.34
N ILE A 790 -36.82 60.51 21.00
CA ILE A 790 -36.26 61.58 20.15
C ILE A 790 -36.95 62.93 20.40
N SER A 791 -38.26 62.93 20.68
CA SER A 791 -39.01 64.14 21.05
C SER A 791 -38.52 64.71 22.38
N SER A 792 -38.21 63.85 23.35
CA SER A 792 -37.64 64.26 24.64
C SER A 792 -36.24 64.84 24.49
N LEU A 793 -35.38 64.25 23.65
CA LEU A 793 -34.03 64.74 23.39
C LEU A 793 -34.01 66.05 22.61
N ARG A 794 -34.88 66.23 21.62
CA ARG A 794 -35.04 67.51 20.91
C ARG A 794 -35.55 68.61 21.83
N THR A 795 -36.46 68.27 22.75
CA THR A 795 -36.92 69.22 23.78
C THR A 795 -35.77 69.58 24.72
N ARG A 796 -34.92 68.62 25.09
CA ARG A 796 -33.70 68.87 25.89
C ARG A 796 -32.66 69.71 25.13
N GLU A 797 -32.46 69.45 23.84
CA GLU A 797 -31.60 70.24 22.96
C GLU A 797 -32.10 71.69 22.87
N GLN A 798 -33.41 71.89 22.66
CA GLN A 798 -34.03 73.22 22.68
C GLN A 798 -33.84 73.91 24.04
N GLN A 799 -33.98 73.18 25.15
CA GLN A 799 -33.73 73.74 26.48
C GLN A 799 -32.25 74.11 26.69
N GLU A 800 -31.29 73.31 26.19
CA GLU A 800 -29.88 73.65 26.26
C GLU A 800 -29.53 74.86 25.37
N GLU A 801 -30.15 74.97 24.19
CA GLU A 801 -30.04 76.15 23.32
C GLU A 801 -30.63 77.39 24.02
N ASP A 802 -31.84 77.29 24.58
CA ASP A 802 -32.49 78.38 25.33
C ASP A 802 -31.65 78.79 26.56
N LEU A 803 -31.02 77.83 27.26
CA LEU A 803 -30.12 78.09 28.39
C LEU A 803 -28.78 78.68 27.95
N TRP A 804 -28.26 78.29 26.78
CA TRP A 804 -27.06 78.85 26.19
C TRP A 804 -27.30 80.28 25.73
N ASP A 805 -28.45 80.54 25.08
CA ASP A 805 -28.91 81.87 24.70
C ASP A 805 -29.11 82.75 25.94
N ALA A 806 -29.77 82.24 26.98
CA ALA A 806 -29.94 82.96 28.25
C ALA A 806 -28.61 83.20 29.00
N LYS A 807 -27.62 82.30 28.88
CA LYS A 807 -26.26 82.52 29.39
C LYS A 807 -25.53 83.55 28.55
N GLY A 808 -25.68 83.52 27.22
CA GLY A 808 -25.20 84.54 26.29
C GLY A 808 -25.72 85.92 26.67
N ASP A 809 -27.04 86.05 26.83
CA ASP A 809 -27.74 87.26 27.25
C ASP A 809 -27.35 87.74 28.66
N ASN A 810 -27.01 86.82 29.58
CA ASN A 810 -26.48 87.20 30.90
C ASN A 810 -24.99 87.59 30.85
N THR A 811 -24.18 87.00 29.96
CA THR A 811 -22.77 87.38 29.76
C THR A 811 -22.59 88.66 28.96
N THR A 812 -23.56 89.06 28.13
CA THR A 812 -23.59 90.41 27.53
C THR A 812 -23.92 91.50 28.56
N LEU A 813 -24.55 91.14 29.68
CA LEU A 813 -24.76 92.01 30.85
C LEU A 813 -23.63 91.92 31.91
N SER A 814 -22.82 90.87 31.91
CA SER A 814 -21.69 90.69 32.83
C SER A 814 -20.40 90.35 32.09
N SER A 815 -19.71 91.41 31.65
CA SER A 815 -18.24 91.47 31.48
C SER A 815 -17.62 90.34 30.64
N VAL A 816 -17.70 90.46 29.31
CA VAL A 816 -16.60 90.02 28.46
C VAL A 816 -15.46 91.04 28.65
N PRO A 817 -14.28 90.66 29.18
CA PRO A 817 -13.18 91.60 29.35
C PRO A 817 -12.72 92.13 27.97
N GLY A 818 -13.03 93.40 27.68
CA GLY A 818 -12.57 94.11 26.48
C GLY A 818 -13.63 94.52 25.44
N GLY A 819 -14.92 94.28 25.66
CA GLY A 819 -16.00 94.73 24.75
C GLY A 819 -16.68 96.03 25.18
N PHE A 820 -16.91 96.97 24.25
CA PHE A 820 -17.74 98.17 24.49
C PHE A 820 -19.17 97.77 24.86
N GLY A 821 -19.71 98.31 25.96
CA GLY A 821 -21.06 98.01 26.45
C GLY A 821 -22.17 98.56 25.54
N PRO A 822 -23.39 97.99 25.60
CA PRO A 822 -24.51 98.38 24.72
C PRO A 822 -25.02 99.79 25.04
N THR A 823 -25.46 100.51 24.00
CA THR A 823 -26.03 101.87 24.10
C THR A 823 -27.49 101.83 24.60
N ASP A 824 -27.96 102.91 25.24
CA ASP A 824 -29.27 102.98 25.92
C ASP A 824 -30.47 102.60 25.03
N SER A 825 -30.38 102.80 23.71
CA SER A 825 -31.46 102.42 22.77
C SER A 825 -31.64 100.92 22.60
N GLU A 826 -30.58 100.12 22.78
CA GLU A 826 -30.65 98.66 22.64
C GLU A 826 -31.19 98.00 23.90
N ARG A 827 -30.98 98.59 25.07
CA ARG A 827 -31.55 98.15 26.36
C ARG A 827 -33.07 98.32 26.42
N ASP A 828 -33.60 99.44 25.94
CA ASP A 828 -35.05 99.68 25.89
C ASP A 828 -35.79 98.73 24.93
N ALA A 829 -35.17 98.39 23.81
CA ALA A 829 -35.74 97.41 22.87
C ALA A 829 -35.78 95.99 23.48
N PHE A 830 -34.76 95.64 24.26
CA PHE A 830 -34.66 94.35 24.95
C PHE A 830 -35.67 94.23 26.10
N ASP A 831 -35.81 95.28 26.93
CA ASP A 831 -36.81 95.34 28.01
C ASP A 831 -38.25 95.29 27.49
N THR A 832 -38.51 95.93 26.34
CA THR A 832 -39.83 95.89 25.70
C THR A 832 -40.16 94.50 25.15
N ALA A 833 -39.16 93.77 24.64
CA ALA A 833 -39.33 92.40 24.17
C ALA A 833 -39.57 91.44 25.35
N GLN A 834 -38.82 91.59 26.45
CA GLN A 834 -38.94 90.78 27.66
C GLN A 834 -40.30 90.96 28.36
N GLN A 835 -40.84 92.20 28.38
CA GLN A 835 -42.19 92.45 28.88
C GLN A 835 -43.29 91.83 28.02
N ARG A 836 -43.10 91.69 26.70
CA ARG A 836 -44.07 91.01 25.83
C ARG A 836 -44.06 89.50 26.02
N THR A 837 -42.90 88.88 26.20
CA THR A 837 -42.79 87.44 26.52
C THR A 837 -43.34 87.12 27.92
N ALA A 838 -43.07 87.96 28.92
CA ALA A 838 -43.65 87.82 30.27
C ALA A 838 -45.19 87.94 30.28
N ARG A 839 -45.78 88.79 29.43
CA ARG A 839 -47.23 88.89 29.26
C ARG A 839 -47.84 87.65 28.59
N ARG A 840 -47.15 87.04 27.62
CA ARG A 840 -47.60 85.78 26.98
C ARG A 840 -47.49 84.57 27.91
N ALA A 841 -46.46 84.50 28.74
CA ALA A 841 -46.32 83.45 29.76
C ALA A 841 -47.43 83.53 30.83
N ARG A 842 -47.78 84.75 31.28
CA ARG A 842 -48.92 84.96 32.22
C ARG A 842 -50.28 84.64 31.61
N ALA A 843 -50.47 84.81 30.30
CA ALA A 843 -51.70 84.41 29.62
C ALA A 843 -51.88 82.87 29.55
N ARG A 844 -50.78 82.11 29.47
CA ARG A 844 -50.80 80.63 29.51
C ARG A 844 -51.06 80.06 30.91
N ALA A 845 -50.65 80.76 31.98
CA ALA A 845 -50.86 80.33 33.36
C ALA A 845 -52.28 80.62 33.92
N ALA A 846 -53.10 81.41 33.20
CA ALA A 846 -54.40 81.89 33.68
C ALA A 846 -55.63 81.04 33.24
N MET A 847 -55.42 79.85 32.66
CA MET A 847 -56.52 78.95 32.22
C MET A 847 -56.42 77.57 32.91
N PRO A 848 -57.14 77.33 34.03
CA PRO A 848 -56.94 76.11 34.83
C PRO A 848 -57.78 74.88 34.44
N HIS A 849 -58.69 74.93 33.46
CA HIS A 849 -59.63 73.82 33.19
C HIS A 849 -59.93 73.61 31.69
N SER A 850 -59.00 72.99 30.95
CA SER A 850 -59.36 72.23 29.74
C SER A 850 -58.46 71.01 29.60
N HIS A 851 -59.07 69.83 29.51
CA HIS A 851 -58.43 68.54 29.28
C HIS A 851 -57.44 68.54 28.09
N PRO A 852 -56.40 67.70 28.11
CA PRO A 852 -55.35 67.68 27.11
C PRO A 852 -55.81 66.89 25.87
N HIS A 853 -56.56 67.55 25.00
CA HIS A 853 -56.62 67.17 23.58
C HIS A 853 -55.96 68.29 22.79
N GLU A 854 -54.63 68.24 22.70
CA GLU A 854 -53.89 69.03 21.73
C GLU A 854 -54.14 68.43 20.35
N ALA A 855 -55.12 69.00 19.65
CA ALA A 855 -55.33 68.77 18.24
C ALA A 855 -54.10 69.30 17.45
N PRO A 856 -53.70 68.65 16.35
CA PRO A 856 -52.57 69.08 15.55
C PRO A 856 -52.79 70.50 15.00
N MET A 857 -51.75 71.33 15.08
CA MET A 857 -51.72 72.69 14.55
C MET A 857 -52.24 72.74 13.11
N GLY A 858 -53.10 73.71 12.82
CA GLY A 858 -53.67 73.90 11.49
C GLY A 858 -52.61 74.24 10.44
N LEU A 859 -52.80 73.69 9.23
CA LEU A 859 -51.94 73.80 8.04
C LEU A 859 -51.49 75.25 7.70
N PHE A 860 -52.27 76.26 8.10
CA PHE A 860 -51.98 77.66 7.83
C PHE A 860 -51.05 78.33 8.86
N GLU A 861 -50.96 77.81 10.08
CA GLU A 861 -50.03 78.35 11.10
C GLU A 861 -48.61 77.82 10.91
N VAL A 862 -48.47 76.56 10.47
CA VAL A 862 -47.18 75.97 10.07
C VAL A 862 -46.61 76.70 8.84
N ALA A 863 -47.46 77.04 7.86
CA ALA A 863 -47.07 77.84 6.71
C ALA A 863 -46.64 79.27 7.08
N ARG A 864 -47.23 79.86 8.14
CA ARG A 864 -46.86 81.19 8.63
C ARG A 864 -45.51 81.17 9.36
N GLY A 865 -45.23 80.12 10.13
CA GLY A 865 -43.94 79.89 10.77
C GLY A 865 -42.81 79.64 9.75
N ALA A 866 -43.07 78.81 8.75
CA ALA A 866 -42.14 78.55 7.65
C ALA A 866 -41.88 79.79 6.77
N ALA A 867 -42.90 80.63 6.53
CA ALA A 867 -42.76 81.87 5.76
C ALA A 867 -41.94 82.96 6.49
N MET A 868 -41.96 83.02 7.83
CA MET A 868 -41.10 83.94 8.59
C MET A 868 -39.63 83.48 8.62
N ALA A 869 -39.37 82.16 8.64
CA ALA A 869 -38.01 81.62 8.59
C ALA A 869 -37.30 81.90 7.25
N LEU A 870 -38.06 82.03 6.14
CA LEU A 870 -37.54 82.41 4.82
C LEU A 870 -37.23 83.91 4.68
N HIS A 871 -37.74 84.78 5.56
CA HIS A 871 -37.57 86.24 5.44
C HIS A 871 -36.27 86.77 6.08
N LYS A 872 -35.50 85.94 6.81
CA LYS A 872 -34.21 86.35 7.42
C LYS A 872 -32.99 86.22 6.49
N ASN A 873 -33.12 85.59 5.32
CA ASN A 873 -32.01 85.38 4.36
C ASN A 873 -32.21 86.09 3.00
N ALA A 874 -32.93 87.21 2.96
CA ALA A 874 -33.13 87.97 1.73
C ALA A 874 -32.17 89.17 1.62
N PHE A 875 -31.25 89.06 0.64
CA PHE A 875 -30.37 90.06 0.01
C PHE A 875 -28.92 90.18 0.52
N PRO A 876 -27.94 90.16 -0.41
CA PRO A 876 -27.74 91.29 -1.32
C PRO A 876 -27.97 90.98 -2.81
N LEU A 877 -28.60 91.93 -3.50
CA LEU A 877 -28.75 92.05 -4.94
C LEU A 877 -27.65 92.95 -5.54
N ARG A 878 -27.23 92.60 -6.76
CA ARG A 878 -26.84 93.44 -7.94
C ARG A 878 -25.54 92.90 -8.57
N ARG A 879 -25.35 92.82 -9.89
CA ARG A 879 -26.17 93.18 -11.09
C ARG A 879 -25.36 92.78 -12.34
N SER A 880 -26.09 92.46 -13.42
CA SER A 880 -25.73 92.58 -14.86
C SER A 880 -24.93 91.44 -15.49
N GLY A 881 -25.32 90.84 -16.62
CA GLY A 881 -26.40 91.13 -17.56
C GLY A 881 -25.89 90.93 -19.00
N SER A 882 -26.65 90.16 -19.81
CA SER A 882 -26.54 90.01 -21.29
C SER A 882 -25.25 89.37 -21.81
N GLY A 883 -25.19 88.46 -22.77
CA GLY A 883 -26.11 87.93 -23.77
C GLY A 883 -25.33 86.85 -24.58
N PRO A 884 -25.92 86.24 -25.62
CA PRO A 884 -25.54 84.91 -26.11
C PRO A 884 -24.58 84.92 -27.32
N GLY A 885 -23.87 83.82 -27.58
CA GLY A 885 -23.12 83.64 -28.83
C GLY A 885 -22.24 82.39 -28.91
N THR A 886 -22.68 81.43 -29.72
CA THR A 886 -21.92 80.64 -30.73
C THR A 886 -20.38 80.58 -30.68
N GLY A 887 -19.84 79.38 -30.96
CA GLY A 887 -18.72 79.23 -31.89
C GLY A 887 -17.48 78.47 -31.40
N ALA A 888 -17.32 77.27 -31.98
CA ALA A 888 -16.11 76.49 -32.29
C ALA A 888 -14.70 77.08 -32.04
N GLY A 889 -13.78 76.17 -31.69
CA GLY A 889 -12.53 76.02 -32.45
C GLY A 889 -11.21 75.95 -31.66
N GLY A 890 -10.51 74.81 -31.82
CA GLY A 890 -9.04 74.67 -31.81
C GLY A 890 -8.35 74.75 -30.42
N GLY A 891 -7.38 73.92 -30.08
CA GLY A 891 -6.53 73.05 -30.88
C GLY A 891 -5.08 73.20 -30.41
N VAL A 892 -4.49 72.06 -30.00
CA VAL A 892 -3.07 71.68 -30.17
C VAL A 892 -2.00 72.46 -29.38
N GLY A 893 -1.06 71.69 -28.79
CA GLY A 893 0.32 72.19 -28.67
C GLY A 893 1.12 71.61 -27.52
N ALA A 894 1.78 70.48 -27.77
CA ALA A 894 2.80 69.91 -26.90
C ALA A 894 3.96 70.88 -26.61
N THR A 895 4.68 70.66 -25.51
CA THR A 895 6.11 70.26 -25.52
C THR A 895 6.69 70.29 -24.09
N ALA A 896 7.31 69.18 -23.70
CA ALA A 896 8.33 69.15 -22.65
C ALA A 896 9.61 69.85 -23.16
N PRO A 897 10.59 70.15 -22.29
CA PRO A 897 11.63 69.14 -22.08
C PRO A 897 12.22 69.06 -20.66
N LEU A 898 12.52 67.82 -20.27
CA LEU A 898 13.78 67.29 -19.70
C LEU A 898 14.71 68.23 -18.91
N ALA A 899 15.02 67.86 -17.66
CA ALA A 899 16.24 67.10 -17.32
C ALA A 899 16.66 67.34 -15.86
N ARG A 900 16.85 66.27 -15.09
CA ARG A 900 18.16 65.71 -14.72
C ARG A 900 18.15 65.11 -13.31
N ASP A 901 18.81 63.97 -13.26
CA ASP A 901 18.82 62.92 -12.27
C ASP A 901 20.07 63.00 -11.36
N SER A 902 20.05 62.17 -10.30
CA SER A 902 21.14 61.66 -9.46
C SER A 902 21.70 62.66 -8.42
N GLY A 903 21.53 62.42 -7.11
CA GLY A 903 22.16 61.37 -6.29
C GLY A 903 23.12 62.09 -5.31
N ASP A 904 23.43 61.68 -4.09
CA ASP A 904 23.31 60.41 -3.38
C ASP A 904 23.92 60.64 -1.95
N PHE A 905 23.81 59.62 -1.09
CA PHE A 905 24.61 59.34 0.14
C PHE A 905 24.20 59.84 1.54
N GLU A 906 23.52 58.90 2.23
CA GLU A 906 23.99 58.10 3.39
C GLU A 906 23.93 58.59 4.86
N ASN A 907 23.31 57.68 5.63
CA ASN A 907 23.60 57.16 6.98
C ASN A 907 23.06 57.86 8.23
N GLY A 908 22.37 57.05 9.06
CA GLY A 908 22.37 57.19 10.52
C GLY A 908 21.02 57.00 11.23
N GLU A 909 20.67 55.74 11.50
CA GLU A 909 20.06 55.22 12.75
C GLU A 909 18.71 55.74 13.32
N ARG A 910 17.91 54.74 13.76
CA ARG A 910 16.75 54.79 14.70
C ARG A 910 17.16 55.37 16.08
N PRO A 911 16.25 55.86 16.97
CA PRO A 911 14.92 55.27 17.27
C PRO A 911 13.73 56.21 17.63
N LEU A 912 12.52 55.61 17.59
CA LEU A 912 11.28 55.84 18.38
C LEU A 912 10.62 57.25 18.51
N SER A 913 9.39 57.35 17.95
CA SER A 913 8.15 58.10 18.33
C SER A 913 8.19 59.61 18.67
N PRO A 914 7.23 60.41 18.18
CA PRO A 914 5.91 60.65 18.82
C PRO A 914 4.75 60.62 17.78
N GLY A 915 3.45 60.62 18.07
CA GLY A 915 2.70 61.27 19.14
C GLY A 915 2.00 62.54 18.60
N ASP A 916 0.76 62.33 18.16
CA ASP A 916 -0.42 63.20 18.32
C ASP A 916 -0.81 64.36 17.38
N GLU A 917 -2.13 64.35 17.11
CA GLU A 917 -3.11 65.40 16.77
C GLU A 917 -2.97 66.34 15.54
N GLY A 918 -3.92 66.19 14.61
CA GLY A 918 -4.20 67.10 13.50
C GLY A 918 -5.69 67.24 13.20
N ARG A 919 -6.38 68.02 14.04
CA ARG A 919 -7.81 68.36 14.03
C ARG A 919 -8.19 69.22 12.80
N VAL A 920 -9.11 68.75 11.94
CA VAL A 920 -9.68 69.54 10.83
C VAL A 920 -11.14 69.92 11.11
N ARG A 921 -11.49 71.15 10.75
CA ARG A 921 -12.62 71.96 11.23
C ARG A 921 -13.94 71.61 10.53
N LYS A 922 -14.98 71.45 11.34
CA LYS A 922 -16.40 71.39 10.95
C LYS A 922 -16.86 72.77 10.46
N ARG A 923 -16.76 73.03 9.16
CA ARG A 923 -17.56 74.08 8.51
C ARG A 923 -17.54 73.90 6.99
N ASP A 924 -18.00 72.74 6.53
CA ASP A 924 -18.51 72.53 5.17
C ASP A 924 -19.07 71.10 5.06
N MET A 925 -20.37 70.97 5.29
CA MET A 925 -21.19 69.90 4.73
C MET A 925 -22.67 70.24 4.99
N VAL A 926 -23.18 71.20 4.20
CA VAL A 926 -24.62 71.42 4.05
C VAL A 926 -25.00 70.89 2.67
N SER A 927 -25.42 69.62 2.62
CA SER A 927 -26.27 69.07 1.56
C SER A 927 -26.97 67.82 2.10
N ASN A 928 -28.06 68.02 2.84
CA ASN A 928 -29.20 67.10 2.94
C ASN A 928 -30.26 67.75 3.83
N MET A 929 -31.05 68.63 3.22
CA MET A 929 -32.26 69.16 3.85
C MET A 929 -33.36 69.26 2.80
N VAL A 930 -33.78 68.11 2.29
CA VAL A 930 -35.06 67.90 1.61
C VAL A 930 -35.58 66.55 2.07
N THR A 931 -36.30 66.52 3.18
CA THR A 931 -37.22 65.45 3.61
C THR A 931 -37.80 65.85 4.97
N GLY A 932 -38.70 66.82 4.96
CA GLY A 932 -39.27 67.37 6.19
C GLY A 932 -40.68 67.91 5.98
N GLY A 933 -41.51 67.20 5.22
CA GLY A 933 -42.86 67.68 4.93
C GLY A 933 -43.79 66.68 4.25
N LEU A 934 -43.74 65.39 4.59
CA LEU A 934 -44.74 64.39 4.16
C LEU A 934 -44.85 63.20 5.14
N ALA A 935 -44.68 63.43 6.45
CA ALA A 935 -44.86 62.39 7.47
C ALA A 935 -45.92 62.83 8.49
N SER A 936 -47.18 62.85 8.06
CA SER A 936 -48.38 62.81 8.92
C SER A 936 -49.57 62.52 8.02
N GLY A 937 -49.80 61.24 7.73
CA GLY A 937 -50.85 60.88 6.77
C GLY A 937 -51.06 59.40 6.52
N ILE A 938 -50.83 58.51 7.50
CA ILE A 938 -51.40 57.16 7.50
C ILE A 938 -51.80 56.86 8.96
N GLY A 939 -53.04 57.22 9.31
CA GLY A 939 -53.63 56.95 10.62
C GLY A 939 -55.17 56.92 10.58
N TRP A 940 -55.76 56.97 9.39
CA TRP A 940 -57.21 56.99 9.17
C TRP A 940 -57.63 55.82 8.27
N VAL A 941 -57.25 54.61 8.63
CA VAL A 941 -57.88 53.38 8.11
C VAL A 941 -57.80 52.35 9.23
N LEU A 942 -58.86 52.26 10.04
CA LEU A 942 -59.36 51.06 10.72
C LEU A 942 -60.56 51.53 11.57
N GLY A 943 -61.76 51.12 11.15
CA GLY A 943 -63.04 51.65 11.59
C GLY A 943 -63.43 51.29 13.03
N ALA A 944 -64.10 52.24 13.68
CA ALA A 944 -64.96 51.98 14.82
C ALA A 944 -66.43 52.04 14.35
N GLU A 945 -67.20 51.01 14.66
CA GLU A 945 -68.62 50.86 14.34
C GLU A 945 -69.52 51.84 15.13
N PRO A 946 -70.74 52.14 14.64
CA PRO A 946 -71.62 53.14 15.22
C PRO A 946 -72.52 52.56 16.31
N VAL A 947 -72.71 53.30 17.41
CA VAL A 947 -73.82 53.05 18.33
C VAL A 947 -74.88 54.12 18.10
N ASN A 948 -76.04 53.68 17.60
CA ASN A 948 -77.29 54.40 17.70
C ASN A 948 -78.06 53.89 18.94
N ARG A 949 -78.55 54.86 19.72
CA ARG A 949 -79.33 54.82 20.97
C ARG A 949 -78.56 54.70 22.28
#